data_AF-A0A418NTV0-F1
#
_entry.id   AF-A0A418NTV0-F1
#
_cell.length_a   1.000
_cell.length_b   1.000
_cell.length_c   1.000
_cell.angle_alpha   90.00
_cell.angle_beta   90.00
_cell.angle_gamma   90.00
#
_symmetry.space_group_name_H-M   'P 1'
#
loop_
_entity.id
_entity.type
_entity.pdbx_description
1 polymer ?
#
loop_
_entity_poly.entity_id
_entity_poly.type
_entity_poly.pdbx_seq_one_letter_code
_entity_poly.pdbx_strand_id
1 'polypeptide(L)'
;MMSHFLEKLAGQRRKFLEGLDANEGDINLDIFEDFYPDQAHFVFELLQNAEDVEATEVTFTLSEDGCIFEHDGKRLFSEADVRAITGIHNSTKNKATDQIGKFGVGFKSVFVYSVAPEITSGDFAFRISRLVMPEPIARPDLDRSITRFWLPFNNPKKDKSEAFAEVANGLRELAETTLLFLSSINAINWKINQHETGSILRVEHSSEHVEVLKETDGAKTASSHFLRFNAPVEGLERHQLAVAFALEGLTEGKGFDGRKALAEQFKIVPVAGQVAVFFPAEKETSGLRFHLHAPFVPELSRASIKSTAANEPLFAQLAVLAANAMHGIRDLGLLTPEFLGVLPNPQDVLGKRYEQIRIALIAAFNGEPLMPTHAKDHAPARKLLQAKASLKDLLKADDLEFLIEYDEVPPCWAANRALQGTNVERFMNGLAIGEWDVSEFLEHVSDQADEEWGDPDADFMAWFSGKPVEWLQQFYALLAREPESADDLYQLRDARLVRLSDGALTTGVKSYFPDEERRYTHIVACVDPAVYESGKSKVQQKFARKFLEEVGVREIGERELVKSLLEKEYVSDDHRLKQKEYVAHLRRFIKLIDADASLKNQIKSFKIFLGSDGKWHKPTDIILDLPFLDTGLEKYYEIIGKRGDATPLAALYESLPIDTPKVVELAKALGAVTTIKVSKARCQSNPKWNYLRSAPGQRWTSTGRNEDYVIEKFDHLVAAKSIRIARLIWNSLNDQGPHPSWLKARFQWNYTNGYYDADSQLVCQLRNSAWVPQMDGGFVKPNEARAELLPEGFVFDPGLSWLKRIEFGKAVEAKNEQARLEAAVAAEKKSRKISAAAELGFEKPEDIEWLEKFAEVPAEDRERLLDEWQSLKTRSDLPVSEPRNPERRAEKVGEIAATAPERKTEMRTRSVSVGREDVKDEAGQYLRQQYTNDGELFCQVCKRRMPFRLDDGSAYFERVEFLPSLQKRYHQNYLALCPTDAAKFRFANGTDDMLLDLFCDLDSEELEVILAQNDETIYFTKTHLADLKKVIEVDRRSSTDITQTDGET
;
A
#
# COMPACT_ATOMS: atom_id res chain seq x y z
N MET A 1 73.34 16.35 84.13
CA MET A 1 73.51 15.12 83.32
C MET A 1 73.31 15.39 81.83
N MET A 2 72.27 16.11 81.40
CA MET A 2 72.01 16.41 79.99
C MET A 2 73.12 17.20 79.26
N SER A 3 73.62 18.30 79.85
CA SER A 3 74.74 19.08 79.27
C SER A 3 75.93 18.19 78.93
N HIS A 4 76.23 17.23 79.81
CA HIS A 4 77.33 16.30 79.64
C HIS A 4 77.13 15.32 78.47
N PHE A 5 75.90 14.84 78.24
CA PHE A 5 75.59 13.99 77.08
C PHE A 5 75.77 14.76 75.77
N LEU A 6 75.19 15.96 75.68
CA LEU A 6 75.28 16.81 74.48
C LEU A 6 76.74 17.20 74.20
N GLU A 7 77.49 17.62 75.22
CA GLU A 7 78.93 17.93 75.10
C GLU A 7 79.74 16.72 74.62
N LYS A 8 79.46 15.52 75.13
CA LYS A 8 80.13 14.29 74.71
C LYS A 8 79.80 13.95 73.25
N LEU A 9 78.54 14.04 72.86
CA LEU A 9 78.10 13.79 71.48
C LEU A 9 78.69 14.83 70.52
N ALA A 10 78.67 16.11 70.90
CA ALA A 10 79.31 17.20 70.16
C ALA A 10 80.81 16.92 69.97
N GLY A 11 81.52 16.49 71.01
CA GLY A 11 82.92 16.09 70.91
C GLY A 11 83.17 14.94 69.92
N GLN A 12 82.25 13.96 69.85
CA GLN A 12 82.33 12.87 68.87
C GLN A 12 82.10 13.39 67.44
N ARG A 13 81.09 14.24 67.24
CA ARG A 13 80.76 14.82 65.93
C ARG A 13 81.82 15.79 65.44
N ARG A 14 82.49 16.50 66.35
CA ARG A 14 83.62 17.37 66.02
C ARG A 14 84.78 16.61 65.39
N LYS A 15 85.19 15.49 65.99
CA LYS A 15 86.24 14.62 65.43
C LYS A 15 85.87 14.09 64.03
N PHE A 16 84.59 13.79 63.82
CA PHE A 16 84.09 13.38 62.51
C PHE A 16 84.18 14.50 61.47
N LEU A 17 83.74 15.72 61.82
CA LEU A 17 83.83 16.88 60.94
C LEU A 17 85.28 17.29 60.66
N GLU A 18 86.16 17.29 61.68
CA GLU A 18 87.60 17.53 61.51
C GLU A 18 88.24 16.50 60.56
N GLY A 19 87.81 15.24 60.63
CA GLY A 19 88.24 14.20 59.70
C GLY A 19 87.74 14.43 58.27
N LEU A 20 86.52 14.95 58.08
CA LEU A 20 86.02 15.34 56.76
C LEU A 20 86.78 16.54 56.20
N ASP A 21 86.98 17.57 57.02
CA ASP A 21 87.70 18.80 56.66
C ASP A 21 89.16 18.47 56.27
N ALA A 22 89.80 17.51 56.96
CA ALA A 22 91.15 17.05 56.66
C ALA A 22 91.28 16.28 55.32
N ASN A 23 90.18 15.79 54.75
CA ASN A 23 90.16 15.11 53.45
C ASN A 23 89.83 16.05 52.28
N GLU A 24 89.98 17.37 52.45
CA GLU A 24 89.88 18.40 51.40
C GLU A 24 88.64 18.32 50.48
N GLY A 25 87.51 17.80 50.98
CA GLY A 25 86.25 17.74 50.23
C GLY A 25 85.96 16.44 49.48
N ASP A 26 86.72 15.35 49.70
CA ASP A 26 86.43 14.02 49.15
C ASP A 26 85.01 13.49 49.47
N ILE A 27 84.41 13.97 50.56
CA ILE A 27 83.04 13.65 50.96
C ILE A 27 82.30 14.97 51.18
N ASN A 28 81.41 15.32 50.25
CA ASN A 28 80.56 16.50 50.36
C ASN A 28 79.28 16.17 51.15
N LEU A 29 79.05 16.85 52.27
CA LEU A 29 77.81 16.73 53.04
C LEU A 29 76.67 17.57 52.45
N ASP A 30 76.97 18.52 51.57
CA ASP A 30 75.97 19.36 50.91
C ASP A 30 75.11 18.57 49.90
N ILE A 31 75.48 17.33 49.57
CA ILE A 31 74.67 16.44 48.72
C ILE A 31 73.24 16.24 49.25
N PHE A 32 73.06 16.38 50.58
CA PHE A 32 71.75 16.26 51.20
C PHE A 32 70.84 17.45 50.88
N GLU A 33 71.40 18.61 50.54
CA GLU A 33 70.64 19.78 50.05
C GLU A 33 70.21 19.57 48.59
N ASP A 34 71.07 18.95 47.76
CA ASP A 34 70.79 18.67 46.34
C ASP A 34 69.66 17.64 46.10
N PHE A 35 69.35 16.78 47.08
CA PHE A 35 68.25 15.80 46.97
C PHE A 35 66.86 16.40 47.14
N TYR A 36 66.75 17.64 47.67
CA TYR A 36 65.47 18.31 47.93
C TYR A 36 65.41 19.68 47.25
N PRO A 37 65.44 19.74 45.90
CA PRO A 37 65.69 20.97 45.17
C PRO A 37 64.57 22.01 45.14
N ASP A 38 63.33 21.79 45.63
CA ASP A 38 62.34 22.86 45.90
C ASP A 38 61.01 22.37 46.54
N GLN A 39 60.23 23.31 47.12
CA GLN A 39 58.87 23.24 47.75
C GLN A 39 58.74 22.79 49.21
N ALA A 40 59.33 23.51 50.17
CA ALA A 40 59.03 23.38 51.61
C ALA A 40 58.90 21.93 52.14
N HIS A 41 59.61 20.96 51.53
CA HIS A 41 59.38 19.51 51.71
C HIS A 41 59.59 19.07 53.16
N PHE A 42 60.39 19.83 53.91
CA PHE A 42 60.59 19.62 55.33
C PHE A 42 59.28 19.66 56.13
N VAL A 43 58.23 20.33 55.65
CA VAL A 43 56.89 20.34 56.27
C VAL A 43 56.38 18.91 56.43
N PHE A 44 56.39 18.11 55.36
CA PHE A 44 55.94 16.71 55.40
C PHE A 44 56.86 15.82 56.23
N GLU A 45 58.18 16.07 56.23
CA GLU A 45 59.12 15.35 57.08
C GLU A 45 58.90 15.64 58.57
N LEU A 46 58.61 16.89 58.94
CA LEU A 46 58.26 17.25 60.31
C LEU A 46 56.91 16.67 60.73
N LEU A 47 55.91 16.69 59.84
CA LEU A 47 54.62 16.04 60.07
C LEU A 47 54.79 14.53 60.29
N GLN A 48 55.61 13.85 59.49
CA GLN A 48 55.87 12.43 59.71
C GLN A 48 56.58 12.17 61.05
N ASN A 49 57.58 12.99 61.41
CA ASN A 49 58.24 12.84 62.70
C ASN A 49 57.26 13.00 63.87
N ALA A 50 56.28 13.89 63.74
CA ALA A 50 55.22 14.07 64.73
C ALA A 50 54.24 12.87 64.74
N GLU A 51 53.87 12.34 63.57
CA GLU A 51 53.04 11.15 63.41
C GLU A 51 53.69 9.90 64.04
N ASP A 52 55.00 9.70 63.85
CA ASP A 52 55.79 8.59 64.39
C ASP A 52 55.84 8.57 65.93
N VAL A 53 55.62 9.72 66.58
CA VAL A 53 55.52 9.85 68.04
C VAL A 53 54.08 10.03 68.52
N GLU A 54 53.11 9.71 67.65
CA GLU A 54 51.67 9.73 67.92
C GLU A 54 51.18 11.10 68.39
N ALA A 55 51.69 12.19 67.79
CA ALA A 55 51.13 13.53 67.99
C ALA A 55 49.69 13.57 67.47
N THR A 56 48.83 14.33 68.14
CA THR A 56 47.44 14.53 67.73
C THR A 56 47.23 15.88 67.06
N GLU A 57 48.06 16.87 67.41
CA GLU A 57 47.99 18.23 66.89
C GLU A 57 49.38 18.78 66.61
N VAL A 58 49.50 19.52 65.51
CA VAL A 58 50.73 20.21 65.12
C VAL A 58 50.44 21.67 64.76
N THR A 59 51.41 22.55 64.99
CA THR A 59 51.27 23.98 64.70
C THR A 59 52.52 24.53 64.02
N PHE A 60 52.34 25.20 62.88
CA PHE A 60 53.37 25.99 62.20
C PHE A 60 53.18 27.49 62.48
N THR A 61 54.21 28.18 62.96
CA THR A 61 54.22 29.66 63.06
C THR A 61 55.32 30.22 62.17
N LEU A 62 54.93 30.84 61.07
CA LEU A 62 55.81 31.37 60.04
C LEU A 62 55.95 32.90 60.16
N SER A 63 57.19 33.37 60.10
CA SER A 63 57.58 34.78 60.06
C SER A 63 58.69 35.00 59.04
N GLU A 64 58.97 36.25 58.67
CA GLU A 64 60.09 36.58 57.76
C GLU A 64 61.45 36.09 58.27
N ASP A 65 61.61 35.89 59.58
CA ASP A 65 62.85 35.43 60.20
C ASP A 65 62.99 33.90 60.25
N GLY A 66 61.90 33.15 60.07
CA GLY A 66 61.92 31.70 60.17
C GLY A 66 60.56 31.06 60.46
N CYS A 67 60.59 29.73 60.63
CA CYS A 67 59.43 28.90 60.89
C CYS A 67 59.57 28.13 62.21
N ILE A 68 58.58 28.26 63.10
CA ILE A 68 58.42 27.43 64.29
C ILE A 68 57.48 26.28 63.94
N PHE A 69 57.84 25.04 64.28
CA PHE A 69 56.98 23.86 64.23
C PHE A 69 56.84 23.26 65.64
N GLU A 70 55.62 23.06 66.09
CA GLU A 70 55.29 22.51 67.41
C GLU A 70 54.36 21.31 67.29
N HIS A 71 54.51 20.32 68.17
CA HIS A 71 53.58 19.20 68.26
C HIS A 71 53.50 18.63 69.69
N ASP A 72 52.40 17.92 69.97
CA ASP A 72 52.02 17.34 71.26
C ASP A 72 52.34 15.84 71.38
N GLY A 73 53.39 15.38 70.72
CA GLY A 73 53.75 13.96 70.64
C GLY A 73 53.81 13.27 72.01
N LYS A 74 53.24 12.06 72.12
CA LYS A 74 53.18 11.31 73.40
C LYS A 74 54.55 10.98 73.98
N ARG A 75 55.56 10.91 73.12
CA ARG A 75 56.95 10.60 73.47
C ARG A 75 57.85 11.81 73.21
N LEU A 76 58.58 12.22 74.25
CA LEU A 76 59.59 13.26 74.17
C LEU A 76 60.93 12.71 73.67
N PHE A 77 61.84 13.60 73.25
CA PHE A 77 63.18 13.22 72.80
C PHE A 77 63.95 12.44 73.86
N SER A 78 64.56 11.34 73.42
CA SER A 78 65.54 10.56 74.17
C SER A 78 66.96 10.80 73.65
N GLU A 79 67.97 10.34 74.38
CA GLU A 79 69.35 10.33 73.88
C GLU A 79 69.50 9.61 72.53
N ALA A 80 68.67 8.58 72.26
CA ALA A 80 68.68 7.86 70.99
C ALA A 80 68.16 8.74 69.84
N ASP A 81 67.08 9.50 70.06
CA ASP A 81 66.53 10.41 69.06
C ASP A 81 67.52 11.53 68.75
N VAL A 82 68.17 12.11 69.78
CA VAL A 82 69.21 13.13 69.58
C VAL A 82 70.39 12.57 68.77
N ARG A 83 70.82 11.33 69.03
CA ARG A 83 71.89 10.67 68.24
C ARG A 83 71.46 10.44 66.79
N ALA A 84 70.20 10.08 66.58
CA ALA A 84 69.67 9.74 65.26
C ALA A 84 69.47 10.99 64.39
N ILE A 85 68.84 12.04 64.92
CA ILE A 85 68.59 13.30 64.19
C ILE A 85 69.90 14.04 63.86
N THR A 86 70.94 13.88 64.69
CA THR A 86 72.30 14.39 64.45
C THR A 86 73.22 13.40 63.72
N GLY A 87 72.69 12.25 63.29
CA GLY A 87 73.42 11.24 62.55
C GLY A 87 73.51 11.52 61.04
N ILE A 88 74.49 10.88 60.40
CA ILE A 88 74.56 10.66 58.95
C ILE A 88 74.54 9.14 58.81
N HIS A 89 73.38 8.56 58.54
CA HIS A 89 73.24 7.13 58.31
C HIS A 89 72.70 6.91 56.92
N ASN A 90 73.56 6.39 56.03
CA ASN A 90 73.14 5.80 54.78
C ASN A 90 72.93 4.31 55.04
N SER A 91 71.69 3.89 55.19
CA SER A 91 71.41 2.58 55.73
C SER A 91 71.43 1.46 54.68
N THR A 92 72.59 0.94 54.37
CA THR A 92 72.74 -0.43 53.85
C THR A 92 73.05 -1.36 55.01
N LYS A 93 72.01 -1.78 55.77
CA LYS A 93 71.89 -3.09 56.45
C LYS A 93 70.63 -3.19 57.32
N ASN A 94 70.01 -4.37 57.20
CA ASN A 94 68.83 -4.90 57.89
C ASN A 94 69.04 -4.95 59.42
N LYS A 95 68.08 -4.48 60.22
CA LYS A 95 67.78 -5.03 61.57
C LYS A 95 66.61 -4.42 62.38
N ALA A 96 65.84 -3.47 61.84
CA ALA A 96 64.53 -3.14 62.41
C ALA A 96 63.53 -3.16 61.25
N THR A 97 62.67 -4.18 61.23
CA THR A 97 61.65 -4.40 60.20
C THR A 97 60.46 -3.45 60.35
N ASP A 98 60.25 -2.90 61.55
CA ASP A 98 58.99 -2.24 61.93
C ASP A 98 59.09 -0.71 62.02
N GLN A 99 60.20 -0.11 61.55
CA GLN A 99 60.39 1.35 61.51
C GLN A 99 60.69 1.77 60.08
N ILE A 100 59.64 2.18 59.37
CA ILE A 100 59.74 2.74 58.02
C ILE A 100 60.08 4.23 58.18
N GLY A 101 61.38 4.50 58.30
CA GLY A 101 61.89 5.82 58.60
C GLY A 101 63.15 5.71 59.42
N LYS A 102 64.29 5.41 58.79
CA LYS A 102 65.57 5.51 59.49
C LYS A 102 65.89 7.00 59.66
N PHE A 103 65.56 7.48 60.86
CA PHE A 103 65.80 8.83 61.36
C PHE A 103 67.12 9.42 60.88
N GLY A 104 67.03 10.61 60.29
CA GLY A 104 68.18 11.49 60.10
C GLY A 104 68.28 12.12 58.71
N VAL A 105 67.96 11.39 57.63
CA VAL A 105 68.14 11.90 56.25
C VAL A 105 67.04 12.88 55.85
N GLY A 106 65.76 12.52 56.05
CA GLY A 106 64.63 13.39 55.71
C GLY A 106 64.63 14.71 56.48
N PHE A 107 64.99 14.68 57.77
CA PHE A 107 65.16 15.89 58.58
C PHE A 107 66.23 16.84 58.01
N LYS A 108 67.22 16.36 57.23
CA LYS A 108 68.24 17.24 56.65
C LYS A 108 67.66 18.24 55.64
N SER A 109 66.44 18.02 55.13
CA SER A 109 65.71 18.98 54.30
C SER A 109 65.51 20.35 54.96
N VAL A 110 65.49 20.45 56.31
CA VAL A 110 65.41 21.75 57.01
C VAL A 110 66.63 22.63 56.75
N PHE A 111 67.78 22.04 56.40
CA PHE A 111 69.02 22.79 56.21
C PHE A 111 69.06 23.59 54.91
N VAL A 112 68.16 23.29 53.96
CA VAL A 112 67.90 24.17 52.79
C VAL A 112 67.46 25.57 53.24
N TYR A 113 66.79 25.67 54.40
CA TYR A 113 66.28 26.93 54.94
C TYR A 113 67.11 27.46 56.12
N SER A 114 67.73 26.58 56.91
CA SER A 114 68.40 26.94 58.17
C SER A 114 69.79 26.33 58.34
N VAL A 115 70.78 27.15 58.70
CA VAL A 115 72.15 26.67 59.01
C VAL A 115 72.23 26.00 60.39
N ALA A 116 71.33 26.39 61.31
CA ALA A 116 71.35 25.95 62.69
C ALA A 116 69.93 25.84 63.27
N PRO A 117 69.15 24.81 62.88
CA PRO A 117 67.84 24.57 63.46
C PRO A 117 67.95 24.28 64.96
N GLU A 118 67.03 24.85 65.74
CA GLU A 118 66.94 24.67 67.18
C GLU A 118 65.81 23.71 67.54
N ILE A 119 66.04 22.83 68.51
CA ILE A 119 65.11 21.78 68.93
C ILE A 119 64.96 21.85 70.44
N THR A 120 63.72 21.92 70.91
CA THR A 120 63.36 21.84 72.32
C THR A 120 62.32 20.73 72.52
N SER A 121 62.61 19.74 73.37
CA SER A 121 61.68 18.65 73.69
C SER A 121 61.96 18.13 75.10
N GLY A 122 60.99 18.25 76.00
CA GLY A 122 61.18 17.89 77.41
C GLY A 122 62.33 18.66 78.06
N ASP A 123 63.34 17.91 78.51
CA ASP A 123 64.58 18.47 79.06
C ASP A 123 65.56 18.96 77.98
N PHE A 124 65.54 18.36 76.79
CA PHE A 124 66.50 18.67 75.73
C PHE A 124 66.23 20.03 75.09
N ALA A 125 67.26 20.88 75.04
CA ALA A 125 67.28 22.12 74.27
C ALA A 125 68.66 22.25 73.61
N PHE A 126 68.72 22.13 72.29
CA PHE A 126 69.96 22.19 71.53
C PHE A 126 69.71 22.69 70.10
N ARG A 127 70.74 23.24 69.47
CA ARG A 127 70.75 23.52 68.03
C ARG A 127 71.66 22.55 67.31
N ILE A 128 71.39 22.29 66.03
CA ILE A 128 72.21 21.42 65.20
C ILE A 128 73.00 22.28 64.22
N SER A 129 74.29 22.50 64.46
CA SER A 129 75.18 23.21 63.53
C SER A 129 75.89 22.23 62.59
N ARG A 130 76.34 22.70 61.41
CA ARG A 130 77.09 21.90 60.42
C ARG A 130 76.46 20.52 60.15
N LEU A 131 75.13 20.45 59.98
CA LEU A 131 74.30 19.26 59.75
C LEU A 131 74.25 18.20 60.88
N VAL A 132 75.28 18.09 61.73
CA VAL A 132 75.45 16.96 62.67
C VAL A 132 75.89 17.33 64.08
N MET A 133 76.23 18.59 64.35
CA MET A 133 76.79 19.00 65.64
C MET A 133 75.69 19.48 66.59
N PRO A 134 75.35 18.73 67.65
CA PRO A 134 74.44 19.24 68.67
C PRO A 134 75.16 20.23 69.60
N GLU A 135 74.63 21.44 69.74
CA GLU A 135 75.11 22.45 70.68
C GLU A 135 74.01 22.79 71.69
N PRO A 136 74.25 22.70 73.01
CA PRO A 136 73.25 23.06 74.00
C PRO A 136 72.88 24.55 73.90
N ILE A 137 71.60 24.85 74.03
CA ILE A 137 71.06 26.23 74.08
C ILE A 137 70.28 26.44 75.37
N ALA A 138 70.01 27.71 75.71
CA ALA A 138 69.08 28.01 76.80
C ALA A 138 67.68 27.51 76.41
N ARG A 139 67.04 26.73 77.29
CA ARG A 139 65.68 26.23 77.05
C ARG A 139 64.72 27.42 76.99
N PRO A 140 63.95 27.60 75.91
CA PRO A 140 62.92 28.63 75.84
C PRO A 140 61.80 28.34 76.84
N ASP A 141 61.00 29.38 77.14
CA ASP A 141 59.78 29.21 77.92
C ASP A 141 58.73 28.47 77.06
N LEU A 142 58.67 27.15 77.25
CA LEU A 142 57.83 26.21 76.51
C LEU A 142 57.39 25.10 77.47
N ASP A 143 56.15 24.64 77.35
CA ASP A 143 55.66 23.47 78.08
C ASP A 143 56.58 22.26 77.81
N ARG A 144 56.83 21.45 78.84
CA ARG A 144 57.66 20.25 78.75
C ARG A 144 57.00 19.13 77.95
N SER A 145 55.68 19.16 77.78
CA SER A 145 54.93 18.23 76.93
C SER A 145 55.08 18.52 75.43
N ILE A 146 55.47 19.75 75.05
CA ILE A 146 55.56 20.17 73.65
C ILE A 146 56.97 19.97 73.12
N THR A 147 57.05 19.47 71.89
CA THR A 147 58.28 19.48 71.11
C THR A 147 58.23 20.62 70.11
N ARG A 148 59.25 21.48 70.12
CA ARG A 148 59.40 22.65 69.23
C ARG A 148 60.65 22.53 68.39
N PHE A 149 60.50 22.80 67.10
CA PHE A 149 61.57 23.05 66.15
C PHE A 149 61.51 24.53 65.75
N TRP A 150 62.62 25.25 65.87
CA TRP A 150 62.78 26.60 65.34
C TRP A 150 63.77 26.59 64.19
N LEU A 151 63.30 26.99 63.01
CA LEU A 151 64.06 26.99 61.76
C LEU A 151 64.28 28.44 61.32
N PRO A 152 65.36 29.10 61.76
CA PRO A 152 65.67 30.45 61.30
C PRO A 152 66.06 30.44 59.81
N PHE A 153 65.51 31.35 59.01
CA PHE A 153 65.86 31.55 57.60
C PHE A 153 67.19 32.27 57.49
N ASN A 154 68.28 31.54 57.69
CA ASN A 154 69.63 32.09 57.73
C ASN A 154 70.62 31.33 56.83
N ASN A 155 70.14 30.45 55.95
CA ASN A 155 71.00 29.80 54.95
C ASN A 155 71.44 30.83 53.89
N PRO A 156 72.75 31.11 53.73
CA PRO A 156 73.23 32.07 52.73
C PRO A 156 72.98 31.65 51.27
N LYS A 157 72.65 30.38 51.02
CA LYS A 157 72.33 29.85 49.68
C LYS A 157 70.88 30.16 49.24
N LYS A 158 70.02 30.65 50.14
CA LYS A 158 68.59 30.93 49.86
C LYS A 158 68.17 32.26 50.47
N ASP A 159 67.50 33.12 49.70
CA ASP A 159 67.06 34.42 50.21
C ASP A 159 65.94 34.28 51.26
N LYS A 160 65.92 35.16 52.27
CA LYS A 160 64.90 35.13 53.33
C LYS A 160 63.48 35.28 52.79
N SER A 161 63.27 36.19 51.84
CA SER A 161 61.94 36.45 51.27
C SER A 161 61.46 35.29 50.40
N GLU A 162 62.37 34.66 49.68
CA GLU A 162 62.12 33.43 48.91
C GLU A 162 61.77 32.26 49.83
N ALA A 163 62.58 32.01 50.86
CA ALA A 163 62.32 31.00 51.89
C ALA A 163 60.95 31.19 52.56
N PHE A 164 60.61 32.43 52.94
CA PHE A 164 59.31 32.76 53.50
C PHE A 164 58.17 32.48 52.51
N ALA A 165 58.29 32.96 51.27
CA ALA A 165 57.25 32.80 50.26
C ALA A 165 56.98 31.32 49.94
N GLU A 166 58.02 30.50 49.82
CA GLU A 166 57.89 29.06 49.57
C GLU A 166 57.19 28.32 50.72
N VAL A 167 57.59 28.58 51.97
CA VAL A 167 56.97 27.92 53.12
C VAL A 167 55.53 28.40 53.30
N ALA A 168 55.26 29.69 53.08
CA ALA A 168 53.90 30.24 53.13
C ALA A 168 53.01 29.58 52.07
N ASN A 169 53.49 29.43 50.83
CA ASN A 169 52.75 28.76 49.77
C ASN A 169 52.54 27.28 50.08
N GLY A 170 53.58 26.57 50.54
CA GLY A 170 53.46 25.15 50.91
C GLY A 170 52.42 24.90 52.01
N LEU A 171 52.33 25.77 53.02
CA LEU A 171 51.30 25.68 54.07
C LEU A 171 49.89 25.99 53.54
N ARG A 172 49.74 26.99 52.67
CA ARG A 172 48.45 27.32 52.04
C ARG A 172 47.97 26.23 51.09
N GLU A 173 48.89 25.58 50.39
CA GLU A 173 48.61 24.53 49.39
C GLU A 173 48.43 23.13 49.99
N LEU A 174 48.57 22.97 51.31
CA LEU A 174 48.24 21.70 51.97
C LEU A 174 46.83 21.25 51.58
N ALA A 175 46.75 20.05 50.99
CA ALA A 175 45.53 19.49 50.44
C ALA A 175 44.65 18.88 51.55
N GLU A 176 43.36 18.75 51.29
CA GLU A 176 42.44 18.08 52.21
C GLU A 176 42.75 16.58 52.35
N THR A 177 43.55 15.99 51.44
CA THR A 177 44.00 14.60 51.56
C THR A 177 45.20 14.40 52.49
N THR A 178 45.84 15.48 52.97
CA THR A 178 47.04 15.41 53.83
C THR A 178 46.82 14.62 55.12
N LEU A 179 45.62 14.73 55.73
CA LEU A 179 45.27 13.99 56.96
C LEU A 179 44.55 12.67 56.73
N LEU A 180 44.19 12.33 55.48
CA LEU A 180 43.30 11.21 55.17
C LEU A 180 43.84 9.87 55.67
N PHE A 181 45.16 9.66 55.52
CA PHE A 181 45.83 8.39 55.79
C PHE A 181 46.77 8.39 57.01
N LEU A 182 46.86 9.52 57.72
CA LEU A 182 47.58 9.55 58.99
C LEU A 182 46.82 8.71 60.02
N SER A 183 47.50 8.20 61.04
CA SER A 183 46.85 7.43 62.11
C SER A 183 46.55 8.30 63.31
N SER A 184 47.46 9.21 63.67
CA SER A 184 47.43 9.93 64.96
C SER A 184 47.10 11.42 64.82
N ILE A 185 47.72 12.12 63.87
CA ILE A 185 47.50 13.57 63.71
C ILE A 185 46.07 13.81 63.19
N ASN A 186 45.31 14.60 63.95
CA ASN A 186 43.94 14.99 63.62
C ASN A 186 43.83 16.48 63.23
N ALA A 187 44.83 17.30 63.58
CA ALA A 187 44.83 18.73 63.27
C ALA A 187 46.21 19.25 62.87
N ILE A 188 46.27 20.00 61.77
CA ILE A 188 47.44 20.78 61.34
C ILE A 188 47.03 22.25 61.35
N ASN A 189 47.64 23.05 62.22
CA ASN A 189 47.39 24.48 62.28
C ASN A 189 48.59 25.26 61.71
N TRP A 190 48.33 26.42 61.13
CA TRP A 190 49.38 27.37 60.77
C TRP A 190 49.00 28.83 61.03
N LYS A 191 50.02 29.64 61.27
CA LYS A 191 49.92 31.09 61.45
C LYS A 191 51.04 31.78 60.66
N ILE A 192 50.70 32.66 59.73
CA ILE A 192 51.65 33.38 58.86
C ILE A 192 51.61 34.88 59.22
N ASN A 193 52.78 35.45 59.54
CA ASN A 193 52.97 36.87 59.88
C ASN A 193 52.01 37.40 60.97
N GLN A 194 51.58 36.53 61.87
CA GLN A 194 50.60 36.81 62.93
C GLN A 194 49.18 37.18 62.51
N HIS A 195 48.90 37.34 61.22
CA HIS A 195 47.62 37.85 60.71
C HIS A 195 46.79 36.79 60.00
N GLU A 196 47.44 35.91 59.24
CA GLU A 196 46.77 34.83 58.51
C GLU A 196 46.85 33.56 59.34
N THR A 197 45.71 32.91 59.52
CA THR A 197 45.61 31.63 60.24
C THR A 197 44.89 30.61 59.37
N GLY A 198 45.31 29.36 59.47
CA GLY A 198 44.57 28.28 58.84
C GLY A 198 44.73 26.97 59.60
N SER A 199 43.83 26.05 59.32
CA SER A 199 43.87 24.71 59.88
C SER A 199 43.32 23.68 58.90
N ILE A 200 43.82 22.45 59.01
CA ILE A 200 43.22 21.26 58.42
C ILE A 200 42.84 20.35 59.59
N LEU A 201 41.57 19.98 59.68
CA LEU A 201 41.05 19.09 60.71
C LEU A 201 40.46 17.83 60.08
N ARG A 202 40.79 16.68 60.64
CA ARG A 202 40.13 15.41 60.33
C ARG A 202 39.10 15.09 61.40
N VAL A 203 37.88 14.82 60.96
CA VAL A 203 36.76 14.37 61.79
C VAL A 203 36.37 12.95 61.38
N GLU A 204 36.45 12.03 62.34
CA GLU A 204 36.02 10.63 62.17
C GLU A 204 34.54 10.53 62.55
N HIS A 205 33.64 10.34 61.57
CA HIS A 205 32.20 10.20 61.80
C HIS A 205 31.79 8.76 62.10
N SER A 206 32.52 7.79 61.54
CA SER A 206 32.40 6.35 61.80
C SER A 206 33.72 5.65 61.49
N SER A 207 33.78 4.32 61.57
CA SER A 207 34.98 3.55 61.20
C SER A 207 35.37 3.71 59.72
N GLU A 208 34.38 3.93 58.84
CA GLU A 208 34.62 4.06 57.40
C GLU A 208 34.45 5.51 56.90
N HIS A 209 33.69 6.38 57.57
CA HIS A 209 33.42 7.75 57.09
C HIS A 209 34.30 8.79 57.76
N VAL A 210 35.14 9.42 56.95
CA VAL A 210 36.07 10.49 57.35
C VAL A 210 35.69 11.79 56.65
N GLU A 211 35.74 12.89 57.38
CA GLU A 211 35.67 14.25 56.83
C GLU A 211 36.98 14.96 57.08
N VAL A 212 37.50 15.67 56.07
CA VAL A 212 38.63 16.59 56.23
C VAL A 212 38.15 18.01 55.91
N LEU A 213 38.29 18.87 56.91
CA LEU A 213 37.91 20.27 56.87
C LEU A 213 39.16 21.12 56.68
N LYS A 214 39.07 22.13 55.81
CA LYS A 214 40.06 23.20 55.72
C LYS A 214 39.41 24.50 56.17
N GLU A 215 40.05 25.18 57.10
CA GLU A 215 39.61 26.47 57.62
C GLU A 215 40.70 27.52 57.39
N THR A 216 40.30 28.72 57.01
CA THR A 216 41.20 29.87 56.83
C THR A 216 40.55 31.07 57.50
N ASP A 217 41.28 31.71 58.40
CA ASP A 217 40.83 32.83 59.24
C ASP A 217 39.50 32.55 59.97
N GLY A 218 39.33 31.31 60.44
CA GLY A 218 38.16 30.84 61.17
C GLY A 218 36.91 30.56 60.31
N ALA A 219 37.01 30.72 58.98
CA ALA A 219 35.96 30.36 58.04
C ALA A 219 36.28 29.01 57.39
N LYS A 220 35.26 28.13 57.27
CA LYS A 220 35.36 26.88 56.52
C LYS A 220 35.52 27.19 55.02
N THR A 221 36.66 26.82 54.45
CA THR A 221 36.98 27.03 53.03
C THR A 221 36.81 25.76 52.20
N ALA A 222 37.00 24.57 52.79
CA ALA A 222 36.72 23.29 52.13
C ALA A 222 36.23 22.22 53.12
N SER A 223 35.44 21.26 52.60
CA SER A 223 34.85 20.15 53.34
C SER A 223 34.82 18.92 52.44
N SER A 224 35.72 17.97 52.67
CA SER A 224 35.90 16.80 51.81
C SER A 224 35.58 15.52 52.58
N HIS A 225 34.62 14.74 52.09
CA HIS A 225 34.20 13.49 52.72
C HIS A 225 34.74 12.28 51.96
N PHE A 226 35.14 11.25 52.70
CA PHE A 226 35.71 10.01 52.16
C PHE A 226 35.15 8.78 52.88
N LEU A 227 34.95 7.70 52.12
CA LEU A 227 34.88 6.35 52.68
C LEU A 227 36.25 5.72 52.67
N ARG A 228 36.85 5.51 53.85
CA ARG A 228 38.17 4.93 54.05
C ARG A 228 38.04 3.55 54.70
N PHE A 229 38.53 2.53 54.00
CA PHE A 229 38.62 1.17 54.53
C PHE A 229 40.07 0.85 54.85
N ASN A 230 40.34 0.35 56.07
CA ASN A 230 41.67 0.06 56.57
C ASN A 230 41.86 -1.44 56.82
N ALA A 231 43.09 -1.94 56.67
CA ALA A 231 43.49 -3.27 57.11
C ALA A 231 44.93 -3.30 57.62
N PRO A 232 45.25 -4.12 58.64
CA PRO A 232 46.61 -4.28 59.12
C PRO A 232 47.50 -4.89 58.03
N VAL A 233 48.75 -4.43 57.95
CA VAL A 233 49.74 -4.97 57.01
C VAL A 233 50.27 -6.30 57.53
N GLU A 234 50.19 -7.36 56.71
CA GLU A 234 50.72 -8.67 57.08
C GLU A 234 52.25 -8.59 57.32
N GLY A 235 52.69 -9.00 58.50
CA GLY A 235 54.09 -8.91 58.94
C GLY A 235 54.54 -7.54 59.47
N LEU A 236 53.67 -6.52 59.46
CA LEU A 236 53.92 -5.18 59.99
C LEU A 236 52.67 -4.65 60.72
N GLU A 237 52.26 -5.31 61.80
CA GLU A 237 50.96 -5.08 62.48
C GLU A 237 50.70 -3.64 62.95
N ARG A 238 51.75 -2.84 63.14
CA ARG A 238 51.64 -1.42 63.51
C ARG A 238 51.28 -0.50 62.34
N HIS A 239 51.37 -0.99 61.10
CA HIS A 239 51.07 -0.23 59.91
C HIS A 239 49.75 -0.70 59.31
N GLN A 240 49.07 0.24 58.64
CA GLN A 240 47.79 -0.01 58.00
C GLN A 240 47.91 0.22 56.48
N LEU A 241 47.15 -0.57 55.74
CA LEU A 241 46.78 -0.34 54.36
C LEU A 241 45.46 0.41 54.36
N ALA A 242 45.24 1.27 53.38
CA ALA A 242 43.94 1.90 53.21
C ALA A 242 43.55 2.08 51.75
N VAL A 243 42.25 1.99 51.48
CA VAL A 243 41.63 2.45 50.24
C VAL A 243 40.57 3.49 50.58
N ALA A 244 40.54 4.61 49.86
CA ALA A 244 39.61 5.69 50.15
C ALA A 244 38.87 6.19 48.92
N PHE A 245 37.54 6.24 49.02
CA PHE A 245 36.62 6.69 47.97
C PHE A 245 36.05 8.06 48.34
N ALA A 246 36.10 9.03 47.42
CA ALA A 246 35.56 10.37 47.66
C ALA A 246 34.02 10.37 47.62
N LEU A 247 33.41 11.15 48.52
CA LEU A 247 31.97 11.32 48.62
C LEU A 247 31.56 12.74 48.19
N GLU A 248 30.55 12.83 47.34
CA GLU A 248 29.91 14.08 46.94
C GLU A 248 28.49 14.15 47.51
N GLY A 249 28.15 15.29 48.13
CA GLY A 249 26.83 15.50 48.71
C GLY A 249 25.72 15.58 47.66
N LEU A 250 24.59 14.92 47.91
CA LEU A 250 23.42 14.93 47.01
C LEU A 250 22.67 16.28 47.01
N THR A 251 22.87 17.10 48.04
CA THR A 251 22.31 18.46 48.13
C THR A 251 23.40 19.46 48.51
N GLU A 252 23.64 20.43 47.63
CA GLU A 252 24.59 21.52 47.86
C GLU A 252 24.25 22.32 49.12
N GLY A 253 25.27 22.65 49.91
CA GLY A 253 25.17 23.56 51.06
C GLY A 253 24.58 22.97 52.35
N LYS A 254 24.25 21.67 52.41
CA LYS A 254 23.90 20.98 53.66
C LYS A 254 25.10 20.21 54.19
N GLY A 255 25.49 20.49 55.43
CA GLY A 255 26.50 19.68 56.14
C GLY A 255 25.98 18.27 56.47
N PHE A 256 26.89 17.39 56.87
CA PHE A 256 26.57 16.02 57.26
C PHE A 256 25.62 15.95 58.46
N ASP A 257 24.55 15.15 58.37
CA ASP A 257 23.64 14.80 59.47
C ASP A 257 23.79 13.32 59.82
N GLY A 258 24.46 13.03 60.95
CA GLY A 258 24.71 11.67 61.42
C GLY A 258 23.47 10.85 61.79
N ARG A 259 22.26 11.44 61.74
CA ARG A 259 20.99 10.72 61.97
C ARG A 259 20.41 10.08 60.70
N LYS A 260 20.91 10.43 59.51
CA LYS A 260 20.46 9.90 58.22
C LYS A 260 21.48 8.92 57.67
N ALA A 261 21.02 7.98 56.85
CA ALA A 261 21.91 7.05 56.17
C ALA A 261 22.85 7.80 55.20
N LEU A 262 24.07 7.27 55.01
CA LEU A 262 25.05 7.85 54.09
C LEU A 262 24.53 7.91 52.65
N ALA A 263 23.87 6.85 52.16
CA ALA A 263 23.30 6.79 50.82
C ALA A 263 22.17 7.80 50.55
N GLU A 264 21.54 8.37 51.58
CA GLU A 264 20.54 9.44 51.43
C GLU A 264 21.16 10.84 51.32
N GLN A 265 22.46 10.96 51.64
CA GLN A 265 23.16 12.24 51.74
C GLN A 265 24.31 12.37 50.75
N PHE A 266 24.94 11.25 50.37
CA PHE A 266 26.13 11.21 49.55
C PHE A 266 26.04 10.15 48.46
N LYS A 267 26.84 10.35 47.42
CA LYS A 267 27.21 9.33 46.43
C LYS A 267 28.74 9.29 46.31
N ILE A 268 29.27 8.16 45.87
CA ILE A 268 30.71 8.03 45.60
C ILE A 268 31.00 8.61 44.21
N VAL A 269 32.09 9.37 44.09
CA VAL A 269 32.50 10.03 42.84
C VAL A 269 33.95 9.66 42.45
N PRO A 270 34.27 9.62 41.14
CA PRO A 270 35.62 9.35 40.69
C PRO A 270 36.52 10.56 40.95
N VAL A 271 37.73 10.30 41.44
CA VAL A 271 38.79 11.31 41.65
C VAL A 271 40.09 10.87 40.98
N ALA A 272 41.09 11.74 40.86
CA ALA A 272 42.43 11.30 40.46
C ALA A 272 43.04 10.47 41.61
N GLY A 273 43.12 9.14 41.45
CA GLY A 273 43.53 8.21 42.49
C GLY A 273 44.98 8.38 42.92
N GLN A 274 45.20 9.14 43.98
CA GLN A 274 46.51 9.34 44.60
C GLN A 274 47.02 8.07 45.28
N VAL A 275 48.34 7.86 45.23
CA VAL A 275 49.04 6.79 45.95
C VAL A 275 49.86 7.44 47.05
N ALA A 276 49.58 7.09 48.31
CA ALA A 276 50.15 7.76 49.47
C ALA A 276 51.02 6.83 50.31
N VAL A 277 52.12 7.38 50.83
CA VAL A 277 52.92 6.82 51.93
C VAL A 277 52.81 7.81 53.08
N PHE A 278 51.72 7.69 53.84
CA PHE A 278 51.18 8.69 54.76
C PHE A 278 50.67 9.94 54.01
N PHE A 279 51.53 10.53 53.18
CA PHE A 279 51.23 11.66 52.29
C PHE A 279 51.25 11.23 50.81
N PRO A 280 50.54 11.95 49.93
CA PRO A 280 50.53 11.65 48.49
C PRO A 280 51.93 11.68 47.85
N ALA A 281 52.26 10.67 47.06
CA ALA A 281 53.43 10.67 46.20
C ALA A 281 53.07 11.33 44.86
N GLU A 282 53.31 12.64 44.73
CA GLU A 282 52.74 13.49 43.67
C GLU A 282 53.06 13.07 42.22
N LYS A 283 54.18 12.36 41.99
CA LYS A 283 54.59 11.87 40.67
C LYS A 283 54.17 10.42 40.41
N GLU A 284 53.56 9.74 41.40
CA GLU A 284 53.01 8.40 41.22
C GLU A 284 51.59 8.47 40.65
N THR A 285 51.35 7.75 39.54
CA THR A 285 50.01 7.66 38.96
C THR A 285 49.53 6.21 38.95
N SER A 286 48.45 5.94 39.69
CA SER A 286 47.83 4.61 39.74
C SER A 286 46.97 4.30 38.50
N GLY A 287 46.39 5.34 37.89
CA GLY A 287 45.32 5.22 36.89
C GLY A 287 43.95 4.85 37.49
N LEU A 288 43.89 4.62 38.81
CA LEU A 288 42.65 4.35 39.54
C LEU A 288 41.92 5.66 39.85
N ARG A 289 40.65 5.53 40.26
CA ARG A 289 39.77 6.67 40.53
C ARG A 289 39.37 6.83 41.99
N PHE A 290 40.15 6.20 42.86
CA PHE A 290 40.07 6.23 44.31
C PHE A 290 41.49 6.18 44.87
N HIS A 291 41.67 6.64 46.11
CA HIS A 291 42.99 6.79 46.71
C HIS A 291 43.48 5.48 47.34
N LEU A 292 44.79 5.27 47.28
CA LEU A 292 45.47 4.13 47.88
C LEU A 292 46.49 4.61 48.91
N HIS A 293 46.61 3.89 50.01
CA HIS A 293 47.69 4.07 50.96
C HIS A 293 48.25 2.72 51.42
N ALA A 294 49.57 2.64 51.43
CA ALA A 294 50.30 1.57 52.10
C ALA A 294 51.64 2.10 52.56
N PRO A 295 52.33 1.43 53.50
CA PRO A 295 53.66 1.82 53.94
C PRO A 295 54.73 1.39 52.91
N PHE A 296 54.61 1.89 51.67
CA PHE A 296 55.54 1.58 50.60
C PHE A 296 56.94 2.13 50.89
N VAL A 297 57.95 1.51 50.29
CA VAL A 297 59.28 2.10 50.14
C VAL A 297 59.24 3.16 49.03
N PRO A 298 59.38 4.47 49.34
CA PRO A 298 59.36 5.52 48.33
C PRO A 298 60.74 5.71 47.68
N GLU A 299 60.80 6.52 46.62
CA GLU A 299 62.07 7.06 46.11
C GLU A 299 62.72 8.04 47.10
N LEU A 300 64.00 8.38 46.91
CA LEU A 300 64.73 9.32 47.79
C LEU A 300 64.04 10.69 47.93
N SER A 301 63.44 11.18 46.83
CA SER A 301 62.66 12.41 46.78
C SER A 301 61.24 12.27 47.32
N ARG A 302 60.80 11.04 47.63
CA ARG A 302 59.42 10.66 47.98
C ARG A 302 58.34 10.96 46.94
N ALA A 303 58.72 11.47 45.77
CA ALA A 303 57.77 11.86 44.74
C ALA A 303 57.05 10.67 44.08
N SER A 304 57.62 9.45 44.14
CA SER A 304 57.05 8.24 43.55
C SER A 304 57.43 6.99 44.37
N ILE A 305 56.82 5.84 44.04
CA ILE A 305 57.01 4.56 44.73
C ILE A 305 58.11 3.73 44.08
N LYS A 306 59.14 3.40 44.85
CA LYS A 306 60.29 2.65 44.36
C LYS A 306 59.90 1.23 43.94
N SER A 307 60.41 0.78 42.80
CA SER A 307 60.25 -0.61 42.38
C SER A 307 61.12 -1.53 43.23
N THR A 308 60.54 -2.17 44.25
CA THR A 308 61.24 -3.11 45.13
C THR A 308 60.36 -4.33 45.44
N ALA A 309 61.00 -5.48 45.67
CA ALA A 309 60.29 -6.71 46.04
C ALA A 309 59.50 -6.59 47.36
N ALA A 310 59.84 -5.62 48.22
CA ALA A 310 59.12 -5.36 49.47
C ALA A 310 57.74 -4.70 49.25
N ASN A 311 57.55 -3.99 48.13
CA ASN A 311 56.29 -3.32 47.82
C ASN A 311 55.27 -4.26 47.14
N GLU A 312 55.71 -5.33 46.49
CA GLU A 312 54.82 -6.25 45.76
C GLU A 312 53.73 -6.89 46.66
N PRO A 313 54.03 -7.40 47.87
CA PRO A 313 53.00 -7.92 48.77
C PRO A 313 51.97 -6.87 49.20
N LEU A 314 52.36 -5.60 49.30
CA LEU A 314 51.46 -4.51 49.69
C LEU A 314 50.40 -4.26 48.62
N PHE A 315 50.76 -4.32 47.33
CA PHE A 315 49.79 -4.19 46.24
C PHE A 315 48.79 -5.36 46.20
N ALA A 316 49.26 -6.59 46.46
CA ALA A 316 48.39 -7.75 46.56
C ALA A 316 47.40 -7.63 47.73
N GLN A 317 47.87 -7.17 48.90
CA GLN A 317 46.99 -6.92 50.05
C GLN A 317 46.01 -5.75 49.78
N LEU A 318 46.42 -4.70 49.08
CA LEU A 318 45.54 -3.62 48.63
C LEU A 318 44.45 -4.12 47.67
N ALA A 319 44.77 -5.06 46.79
CA ALA A 319 43.79 -5.66 45.89
C ALA A 319 42.70 -6.43 46.66
N VAL A 320 43.09 -7.19 47.68
CA VAL A 320 42.16 -7.88 48.58
C VAL A 320 41.33 -6.87 49.38
N LEU A 321 41.95 -5.83 49.93
CA LEU A 321 41.24 -4.78 50.68
C LEU A 321 40.23 -4.04 49.80
N ALA A 322 40.60 -3.70 48.55
CA ALA A 322 39.71 -3.04 47.61
C ALA A 322 38.49 -3.91 47.26
N ALA A 323 38.68 -5.22 47.06
CA ALA A 323 37.57 -6.16 46.86
C ALA A 323 36.67 -6.24 48.10
N ASN A 324 37.25 -6.41 49.29
CA ASN A 324 36.50 -6.49 50.55
C ASN A 324 35.72 -5.20 50.87
N ALA A 325 36.28 -4.04 50.52
CA ALA A 325 35.62 -2.74 50.68
C ALA A 325 34.26 -2.66 49.94
N MET A 326 34.09 -3.43 48.85
CA MET A 326 32.84 -3.43 48.09
C MET A 326 31.65 -3.91 48.93
N HIS A 327 31.86 -4.85 49.86
CA HIS A 327 30.81 -5.31 50.77
C HIS A 327 30.39 -4.20 51.74
N GLY A 328 31.35 -3.47 52.31
CA GLY A 328 31.03 -2.31 53.15
C GLY A 328 30.28 -1.23 52.38
N ILE A 329 30.70 -0.94 51.14
CA ILE A 329 30.01 0.02 50.26
C ILE A 329 28.58 -0.45 49.92
N ARG A 330 28.37 -1.76 49.71
CA ARG A 330 27.05 -2.37 49.51
C ARG A 330 26.16 -2.20 50.73
N ASP A 331 26.66 -2.57 51.90
CA ASP A 331 25.89 -2.59 53.14
C ASP A 331 25.54 -1.16 53.60
N LEU A 332 26.32 -0.16 53.20
CA LEU A 332 26.03 1.27 53.35
C LEU A 332 25.03 1.82 52.31
N GLY A 333 24.59 1.01 51.35
CA GLY A 333 23.66 1.40 50.27
C GLY A 333 24.29 2.26 49.17
N LEU A 334 25.62 2.32 49.09
CA LEU A 334 26.37 3.17 48.16
C LEU A 334 26.87 2.43 46.90
N LEU A 335 26.75 1.10 46.87
CA LEU A 335 27.09 0.25 45.72
C LEU A 335 26.02 0.36 44.62
N THR A 336 25.98 1.52 43.96
CA THR A 336 25.01 1.89 42.93
C THR A 336 25.54 1.59 41.52
N PRO A 337 24.66 1.52 40.49
CA PRO A 337 25.11 1.41 39.09
C PRO A 337 26.08 2.52 38.69
N GLU A 338 25.87 3.75 39.17
CA GLU A 338 26.75 4.89 38.89
C GLU A 338 28.14 4.71 39.50
N PHE A 339 28.24 4.11 40.70
CA PHE A 339 29.51 3.85 41.36
C PHE A 339 30.39 2.84 40.61
N LEU A 340 29.82 1.91 39.83
CA LEU A 340 30.62 1.02 38.96
C LEU A 340 31.52 1.82 38.02
N GLY A 341 31.09 3.03 37.67
CA GLY A 341 31.85 4.00 36.89
C GLY A 341 33.04 4.62 37.63
N VAL A 342 33.33 4.24 38.88
CA VAL A 342 34.55 4.60 39.63
C VAL A 342 35.58 3.46 39.59
N LEU A 343 35.13 2.21 39.44
CA LEU A 343 36.00 1.02 39.49
C LEU A 343 36.83 0.84 38.21
N PRO A 344 38.06 0.29 38.29
CA PRO A 344 38.91 0.10 37.13
C PRO A 344 38.26 -0.82 36.10
N ASN A 345 38.17 -0.37 34.86
CA ASN A 345 37.58 -1.11 33.75
C ASN A 345 38.65 -1.67 32.78
N PRO A 346 38.30 -2.60 31.87
CA PRO A 346 39.27 -3.22 30.96
C PRO A 346 39.98 -2.25 30.00
N GLN A 347 39.40 -1.07 29.73
CA GLN A 347 40.00 -0.07 28.85
C GLN A 347 40.94 0.89 29.59
N ASP A 348 40.96 0.88 30.92
CA ASP A 348 41.86 1.72 31.70
C ASP A 348 43.32 1.26 31.54
N VAL A 349 44.21 2.23 31.34
CA VAL A 349 45.66 2.00 31.26
C VAL A 349 46.24 2.05 32.67
N LEU A 350 46.41 0.87 33.28
CA LEU A 350 46.96 0.72 34.62
C LEU A 350 48.41 0.22 34.58
N GLY A 351 49.23 0.66 35.53
CA GLY A 351 50.56 0.09 35.74
C GLY A 351 50.46 -1.37 36.23
N LYS A 352 51.46 -2.21 35.90
CA LYS A 352 51.48 -3.65 36.24
C LYS A 352 51.15 -3.96 37.72
N ARG A 353 51.55 -3.08 38.64
CA ARG A 353 51.32 -3.25 40.09
C ARG A 353 49.85 -3.01 40.48
N TYR A 354 49.15 -2.10 39.79
CA TYR A 354 47.75 -1.76 40.05
C TYR A 354 46.76 -2.70 39.33
N GLU A 355 47.23 -3.41 38.30
CA GLU A 355 46.44 -4.40 37.56
C GLU A 355 45.83 -5.48 38.46
N GLN A 356 46.57 -5.89 39.49
CA GLN A 356 46.10 -6.89 40.46
C GLN A 356 44.83 -6.43 41.20
N ILE A 357 44.67 -5.12 41.42
CA ILE A 357 43.47 -4.54 42.03
C ILE A 357 42.27 -4.68 41.10
N ARG A 358 42.45 -4.41 39.80
CA ARG A 358 41.40 -4.63 38.79
C ARG A 358 40.98 -6.09 38.73
N ILE A 359 41.95 -7.00 38.70
CA ILE A 359 41.69 -8.45 38.66
C ILE A 359 40.89 -8.90 39.89
N ALA A 360 41.28 -8.46 41.10
CA ALA A 360 40.59 -8.81 42.33
C ALA A 360 39.15 -8.28 42.36
N LEU A 361 38.93 -7.03 41.92
CA LEU A 361 37.59 -6.44 41.84
C LEU A 361 36.70 -7.18 40.83
N ILE A 362 37.19 -7.48 39.63
CA ILE A 362 36.42 -8.23 38.62
C ILE A 362 36.08 -9.64 39.15
N ALA A 363 37.03 -10.31 39.79
CA ALA A 363 36.80 -11.63 40.38
C ALA A 363 35.71 -11.58 41.48
N ALA A 364 35.76 -10.59 42.38
CA ALA A 364 34.77 -10.40 43.42
C ALA A 364 33.37 -10.15 42.84
N PHE A 365 33.23 -9.23 41.88
CA PHE A 365 31.93 -8.95 41.24
C PHE A 365 31.36 -10.15 40.46
N ASN A 366 32.22 -10.97 39.85
CA ASN A 366 31.78 -12.19 39.18
C ASN A 366 31.36 -13.31 40.14
N GLY A 367 32.03 -13.42 41.29
CA GLY A 367 31.84 -14.52 42.24
C GLY A 367 30.77 -14.27 43.31
N GLU A 368 30.59 -13.01 43.71
CA GLU A 368 29.96 -12.60 44.97
C GLU A 368 28.80 -11.61 44.74
N PRO A 369 27.83 -11.48 45.68
CA PRO A 369 26.67 -10.60 45.53
C PRO A 369 27.03 -9.12 45.67
N LEU A 370 27.66 -8.57 44.63
CA LEU A 370 28.17 -7.20 44.53
C LEU A 370 27.66 -6.47 43.27
N MET A 371 27.23 -7.17 42.22
CA MET A 371 26.74 -6.51 41.01
C MET A 371 25.27 -6.07 41.21
N PRO A 372 24.93 -4.77 41.04
CA PRO A 372 23.55 -4.30 41.16
C PRO A 372 22.59 -4.98 40.18
N THR A 373 21.40 -5.36 40.66
CA THR A 373 20.35 -6.01 39.89
C THR A 373 19.23 -5.04 39.50
N HIS A 374 18.37 -5.44 38.56
CA HIS A 374 17.20 -4.65 38.16
C HIS A 374 16.22 -4.45 39.33
N ALA A 375 16.14 -5.43 40.24
CA ALA A 375 15.32 -5.38 41.45
C ALA A 375 15.90 -4.48 42.57
N LYS A 376 17.01 -3.78 42.30
CA LYS A 376 17.75 -2.93 43.26
C LYS A 376 18.37 -3.70 44.42
N ASP A 377 18.72 -4.96 44.19
CA ASP A 377 19.52 -5.80 45.08
C ASP A 377 20.91 -6.04 44.47
N HIS A 378 21.71 -6.98 45.01
CA HIS A 378 23.02 -7.35 44.49
C HIS A 378 23.15 -8.86 44.31
N ALA A 379 23.75 -9.29 43.20
CA ALA A 379 24.02 -10.69 42.91
C ALA A 379 25.37 -10.88 42.20
N PRO A 380 25.92 -12.11 42.15
CA PRO A 380 27.12 -12.40 41.36
C PRO A 380 26.88 -12.15 39.87
N ALA A 381 27.77 -11.42 39.21
CA ALA A 381 27.61 -11.05 37.81
C ALA A 381 27.45 -12.25 36.87
N ARG A 382 28.10 -13.38 37.17
CA ARG A 382 27.96 -14.66 36.42
C ARG A 382 26.57 -15.27 36.44
N LYS A 383 25.70 -14.84 37.35
CA LYS A 383 24.31 -15.27 37.48
C LYS A 383 23.32 -14.24 36.93
N LEU A 384 23.85 -13.15 36.37
CA LEU A 384 23.05 -12.05 35.88
C LEU A 384 22.94 -12.09 34.37
N LEU A 385 21.77 -11.65 33.91
CA LEU A 385 21.47 -11.48 32.49
C LEU A 385 21.26 -10.02 32.16
N GLN A 386 21.68 -9.63 30.96
CA GLN A 386 21.54 -8.30 30.41
C GLN A 386 20.57 -8.33 29.23
N ALA A 387 19.69 -7.32 29.19
CA ALA A 387 18.68 -7.13 28.17
C ALA A 387 18.26 -5.66 28.10
N LYS A 388 17.47 -5.30 27.10
CA LYS A 388 16.75 -4.02 27.06
C LYS A 388 15.77 -3.90 28.25
N ALA A 389 15.63 -2.69 28.78
CA ALA A 389 14.79 -2.41 29.96
C ALA A 389 13.33 -2.88 29.78
N SER A 390 12.78 -2.76 28.57
CA SER A 390 11.43 -3.22 28.23
C SER A 390 11.23 -4.72 28.45
N LEU A 391 12.24 -5.55 28.17
CA LEU A 391 12.17 -7.00 28.39
C LEU A 391 12.27 -7.33 29.87
N LYS A 392 13.14 -6.61 30.60
CA LYS A 392 13.31 -6.76 32.05
C LYS A 392 12.07 -6.40 32.86
N ASP A 393 11.34 -5.38 32.40
CA ASP A 393 10.07 -4.97 33.00
C ASP A 393 8.95 -5.99 32.75
N LEU A 394 9.03 -6.71 31.62
CA LEU A 394 8.03 -7.68 31.19
C LEU A 394 8.23 -9.06 31.85
N LEU A 395 9.47 -9.56 31.85
CA LEU A 395 9.84 -10.87 32.37
C LEU A 395 10.33 -10.75 33.81
N LYS A 396 9.55 -11.26 34.75
CA LYS A 396 9.87 -11.27 36.18
C LYS A 396 10.74 -12.47 36.54
N ALA A 397 11.15 -12.56 37.81
CA ALA A 397 11.98 -13.65 38.30
C ALA A 397 11.39 -15.04 37.99
N ASP A 398 10.10 -15.26 38.27
CA ASP A 398 9.40 -16.51 37.98
C ASP A 398 9.36 -16.85 36.47
N ASP A 399 9.42 -15.83 35.60
CA ASP A 399 9.47 -16.03 34.15
C ASP A 399 10.87 -16.49 33.71
N LEU A 400 11.91 -15.86 34.26
CA LEU A 400 13.31 -16.24 33.99
C LEU A 400 13.63 -17.64 34.49
N GLU A 401 13.12 -18.00 35.67
CA GLU A 401 13.29 -19.33 36.25
C GLU A 401 12.68 -20.43 35.35
N PHE A 402 11.62 -20.10 34.62
CA PHE A 402 11.01 -21.03 33.66
C PHE A 402 11.74 -21.06 32.32
N LEU A 403 12.12 -19.89 31.79
CA LEU A 403 12.62 -19.74 30.42
C LEU A 403 14.10 -20.11 30.25
N ILE A 404 14.88 -20.15 31.33
CA ILE A 404 16.33 -20.25 31.26
C ILE A 404 16.81 -21.38 32.15
N GLU A 405 17.57 -22.31 31.57
CA GLU A 405 18.20 -23.39 32.35
C GLU A 405 19.27 -22.83 33.31
N TYR A 406 19.30 -23.34 34.53
CA TYR A 406 20.25 -22.92 35.56
C TYR A 406 20.61 -24.09 36.48
N ASP A 407 21.78 -24.00 37.13
CA ASP A 407 22.28 -25.05 38.01
C ASP A 407 21.59 -25.06 39.39
N GLU A 408 22.01 -24.17 40.30
CA GLU A 408 21.55 -24.15 41.69
C GLU A 408 20.74 -22.91 42.06
N VAL A 409 20.96 -21.78 41.36
CA VAL A 409 20.33 -20.50 41.68
C VAL A 409 19.78 -19.90 40.38
N PRO A 410 18.50 -19.51 40.36
CA PRO A 410 17.88 -18.92 39.18
C PRO A 410 18.61 -17.65 38.71
N PRO A 411 18.67 -17.40 37.39
CA PRO A 411 19.23 -16.17 36.87
C PRO A 411 18.32 -14.99 37.21
N CYS A 412 18.90 -13.81 37.33
CA CYS A 412 18.13 -12.57 37.49
C CYS A 412 18.69 -11.45 36.64
N TRP A 413 17.88 -10.41 36.44
CA TRP A 413 18.28 -9.28 35.61
C TRP A 413 19.36 -8.43 36.28
N ALA A 414 20.45 -8.17 35.56
CA ALA A 414 21.39 -7.11 35.91
C ALA A 414 20.68 -5.75 35.95
N ALA A 415 21.27 -4.76 36.62
CA ALA A 415 20.84 -3.38 36.47
C ALA A 415 20.78 -2.95 34.98
N ASN A 416 20.01 -1.90 34.70
CA ASN A 416 19.82 -1.41 33.34
C ASN A 416 21.15 -1.15 32.63
N ARG A 417 21.20 -1.41 31.31
CA ARG A 417 22.38 -1.11 30.50
C ARG A 417 22.79 0.33 30.73
N ALA A 418 24.07 0.51 30.99
CA ALA A 418 24.65 1.84 31.11
C ALA A 418 24.66 2.55 29.75
N LEU A 419 24.76 3.88 29.79
CA LEU A 419 24.89 4.68 28.57
C LEU A 419 26.18 4.30 27.83
N GLN A 420 26.07 4.17 26.51
CA GLN A 420 27.19 3.79 25.66
C GLN A 420 28.35 4.78 25.79
N GLY A 421 29.57 4.26 25.87
CA GLY A 421 30.81 5.00 26.03
C GLY A 421 31.14 5.39 27.47
N THR A 422 30.25 5.15 28.44
CA THR A 422 30.51 5.48 29.85
C THR A 422 31.43 4.47 30.53
N ASN A 423 32.08 4.89 31.62
CA ASN A 423 32.93 3.98 32.40
C ASN A 423 32.14 2.88 33.12
N VAL A 424 30.84 3.11 33.38
CA VAL A 424 29.94 2.08 33.93
C VAL A 424 29.78 0.94 32.93
N GLU A 425 29.47 1.25 31.67
CA GLU A 425 29.37 0.26 30.59
C GLU A 425 30.69 -0.51 30.44
N ARG A 426 31.82 0.21 30.38
CA ARG A 426 33.14 -0.42 30.23
C ARG A 426 33.45 -1.38 31.36
N PHE A 427 33.10 -1.05 32.61
CA PHE A 427 33.29 -1.95 33.74
C PHE A 427 32.38 -3.18 33.62
N MET A 428 31.08 -2.98 33.33
CA MET A 428 30.12 -4.07 33.16
C MET A 428 30.52 -5.04 32.04
N ASN A 429 31.07 -4.54 30.93
CA ASN A 429 31.57 -5.37 29.83
C ASN A 429 32.79 -6.23 30.22
N GLY A 430 33.47 -5.91 31.33
CA GLY A 430 34.53 -6.72 31.90
C GLY A 430 34.05 -7.82 32.84
N LEU A 431 32.75 -7.87 33.14
CA LEU A 431 32.12 -8.86 34.01
C LEU A 431 31.50 -9.99 33.17
N ALA A 432 31.29 -11.14 33.81
CA ALA A 432 30.70 -12.33 33.21
C ALA A 432 29.16 -12.26 33.17
N ILE A 433 28.58 -11.11 32.79
CA ILE A 433 27.12 -10.95 32.66
C ILE A 433 26.69 -11.58 31.33
N GLY A 434 25.71 -12.49 31.36
CA GLY A 434 25.17 -13.10 30.14
C GLY A 434 24.28 -12.13 29.38
N GLU A 435 24.24 -12.24 28.05
CA GLU A 435 23.25 -11.53 27.22
C GLU A 435 22.06 -12.46 26.98
N TRP A 436 20.85 -11.96 27.19
CA TRP A 436 19.61 -12.69 26.91
C TRP A 436 18.52 -11.65 26.64
N ASP A 437 18.40 -11.23 25.38
CA ASP A 437 17.45 -10.23 24.91
C ASP A 437 16.34 -10.91 24.07
N VAL A 438 15.60 -10.12 23.29
CA VAL A 438 14.48 -10.63 22.47
C VAL A 438 14.92 -11.74 21.50
N SER A 439 16.11 -11.65 20.93
CA SER A 439 16.61 -12.65 19.98
C SER A 439 16.76 -14.03 20.63
N GLU A 440 17.37 -14.08 21.82
CA GLU A 440 17.54 -15.32 22.59
C GLU A 440 16.21 -15.88 23.08
N PHE A 441 15.24 -15.01 23.40
CA PHE A 441 13.87 -15.46 23.68
C PHE A 441 13.23 -16.13 22.46
N LEU A 442 13.39 -15.56 21.25
CA LEU A 442 12.85 -16.13 20.02
C LEU A 442 13.51 -17.47 19.66
N GLU A 443 14.83 -17.55 19.81
CA GLU A 443 15.59 -18.80 19.65
C GLU A 443 15.09 -19.87 20.63
N HIS A 444 14.89 -19.51 21.90
CA HIS A 444 14.31 -20.42 22.89
C HIS A 444 12.90 -20.91 22.49
N VAL A 445 12.03 -20.04 21.99
CA VAL A 445 10.70 -20.44 21.49
C VAL A 445 10.81 -21.44 20.34
N SER A 446 11.76 -21.25 19.44
CA SER A 446 12.01 -22.18 18.34
C SER A 446 12.56 -23.52 18.83
N ASP A 447 13.48 -23.51 19.80
CA ASP A 447 14.09 -24.72 20.38
C ASP A 447 13.08 -25.59 21.15
N GLN A 448 12.03 -24.99 21.71
CA GLN A 448 10.94 -25.71 22.39
C GLN A 448 9.95 -26.36 21.41
N ALA A 449 10.07 -26.15 20.11
CA ALA A 449 9.18 -26.72 19.11
C ALA A 449 9.78 -27.99 18.46
N ASP A 450 8.92 -28.99 18.14
CA ASP A 450 9.33 -30.22 17.46
C ASP A 450 9.88 -29.97 16.04
N GLU A 451 9.41 -28.90 15.40
CA GLU A 451 9.88 -28.39 14.11
C GLU A 451 10.28 -26.92 14.30
N GLU A 452 11.34 -26.47 13.63
CA GLU A 452 11.83 -25.10 13.71
C GLU A 452 10.67 -24.09 13.51
N TRP A 453 10.48 -23.19 14.48
CA TRP A 453 9.37 -22.22 14.52
C TRP A 453 7.94 -22.80 14.55
N GLY A 454 7.80 -24.08 14.92
CA GLY A 454 6.54 -24.78 15.06
C GLY A 454 5.78 -24.47 16.36
N ASP A 455 4.92 -25.41 16.78
CA ASP A 455 4.23 -25.30 18.07
C ASP A 455 5.21 -25.61 19.20
N PRO A 456 5.41 -24.68 20.16
CA PRO A 456 6.19 -24.99 21.36
C PRO A 456 5.57 -26.15 22.14
N ASP A 457 6.38 -26.77 22.99
CA ASP A 457 5.97 -27.88 23.83
C ASP A 457 4.78 -27.56 24.77
N ALA A 458 4.25 -28.61 25.41
CA ALA A 458 3.07 -28.48 26.24
C ALA A 458 3.30 -27.59 27.48
N ASP A 459 4.52 -27.56 28.01
CA ASP A 459 4.87 -26.84 29.23
C ASP A 459 5.00 -25.34 28.96
N PHE A 460 5.66 -24.96 27.85
CA PHE A 460 5.72 -23.58 27.36
C PHE A 460 4.31 -23.05 27.07
N MET A 461 3.48 -23.83 26.39
CA MET A 461 2.12 -23.44 26.08
C MET A 461 1.25 -23.27 27.34
N ALA A 462 1.45 -24.11 28.37
CA ALA A 462 0.79 -23.94 29.66
C ALA A 462 1.22 -22.64 30.35
N TRP A 463 2.53 -22.36 30.41
CA TRP A 463 3.08 -21.12 30.96
C TRP A 463 2.55 -19.87 30.23
N PHE A 464 2.59 -19.86 28.89
CA PHE A 464 2.18 -18.72 28.07
C PHE A 464 0.67 -18.48 28.15
N SER A 465 -0.14 -19.54 28.14
CA SER A 465 -1.61 -19.44 28.23
C SER A 465 -2.12 -18.89 29.56
N GLY A 466 -1.33 -19.02 30.63
CA GLY A 466 -1.62 -18.50 31.97
C GLY A 466 -1.32 -17.02 32.17
N LYS A 467 -0.67 -16.35 31.21
CA LYS A 467 -0.34 -14.92 31.31
C LYS A 467 -1.58 -14.03 31.16
N PRO A 468 -1.65 -12.91 31.92
CA PRO A 468 -2.77 -11.98 31.82
C PRO A 468 -2.74 -11.21 30.50
N VAL A 469 -3.89 -10.70 30.08
CA VAL A 469 -4.08 -9.99 28.81
C VAL A 469 -3.20 -8.74 28.71
N GLU A 470 -3.02 -8.02 29.82
CA GLU A 470 -2.15 -6.84 29.87
C GLU A 470 -0.68 -7.20 29.60
N TRP A 471 -0.24 -8.36 30.09
CA TRP A 471 1.11 -8.87 29.84
C TRP A 471 1.28 -9.25 28.38
N LEU A 472 0.30 -9.96 27.79
CA LEU A 472 0.31 -10.33 26.37
C LEU A 472 0.35 -9.10 25.45
N GLN A 473 -0.39 -8.04 25.78
CA GLN A 473 -0.32 -6.79 25.04
C GLN A 473 1.07 -6.14 25.10
N GLN A 474 1.70 -6.12 26.29
CA GLN A 474 3.06 -5.61 26.46
C GLN A 474 4.07 -6.44 25.66
N PHE A 475 3.95 -7.76 25.72
CA PHE A 475 4.78 -8.71 24.98
C PHE A 475 4.66 -8.51 23.46
N TYR A 476 3.45 -8.50 22.89
CA TYR A 476 3.24 -8.25 21.47
C TYR A 476 3.78 -6.88 21.02
N ALA A 477 3.56 -5.84 21.83
CA ALA A 477 4.07 -4.51 21.52
C ALA A 477 5.61 -4.44 21.57
N LEU A 478 6.24 -5.20 22.47
CA LEU A 478 7.69 -5.30 22.59
C LEU A 478 8.28 -5.96 21.34
N LEU A 479 7.76 -7.12 20.95
CA LEU A 479 8.19 -7.84 19.75
C LEU A 479 8.09 -6.96 18.48
N ALA A 480 6.96 -6.31 18.21
CA ALA A 480 6.84 -5.47 17.01
C ALA A 480 7.69 -4.18 16.99
N ARG A 481 8.21 -3.77 18.14
CA ARG A 481 8.99 -2.53 18.28
C ARG A 481 10.47 -2.76 18.03
N GLU A 482 10.97 -3.98 18.23
CA GLU A 482 12.38 -4.30 18.09
C GLU A 482 12.78 -4.53 16.63
N PRO A 483 13.66 -3.69 16.05
CA PRO A 483 14.05 -3.81 14.64
C PRO A 483 14.73 -5.14 14.32
N GLU A 484 15.51 -5.67 15.27
CA GLU A 484 16.26 -6.92 15.13
C GLU A 484 15.32 -8.14 15.02
N SER A 485 14.13 -8.06 15.62
CA SER A 485 13.14 -9.14 15.52
C SER A 485 12.34 -9.09 14.21
N ALA A 486 12.38 -7.99 13.44
CA ALA A 486 11.45 -7.77 12.32
C ALA A 486 11.54 -8.85 11.23
N ASP A 487 12.73 -9.40 10.99
CA ASP A 487 12.94 -10.48 10.02
C ASP A 487 12.46 -11.85 10.57
N ASP A 488 12.49 -12.02 11.89
CA ASP A 488 12.12 -13.26 12.59
C ASP A 488 10.64 -13.29 13.03
N LEU A 489 9.95 -12.14 13.12
CA LEU A 489 8.52 -12.08 13.46
C LEU A 489 7.66 -12.87 12.46
N TYR A 490 8.06 -12.91 11.19
CA TYR A 490 7.36 -13.72 10.18
C TYR A 490 7.48 -15.22 10.47
N GLN A 491 8.55 -15.66 11.13
CA GLN A 491 8.77 -17.07 11.46
C GLN A 491 7.78 -17.53 12.55
N LEU A 492 7.34 -16.63 13.44
CA LEU A 492 6.29 -16.89 14.44
C LEU A 492 4.87 -17.04 13.85
N ARG A 493 4.71 -16.97 12.53
CA ARG A 493 3.43 -17.08 11.83
C ARG A 493 2.71 -18.40 12.13
N ASP A 494 3.48 -19.47 12.27
CA ASP A 494 2.97 -20.82 12.49
C ASP A 494 2.96 -21.23 13.98
N ALA A 495 3.57 -20.43 14.85
CA ALA A 495 3.52 -20.61 16.29
C ALA A 495 2.16 -20.19 16.88
N ARG A 496 1.62 -20.98 17.83
CA ARG A 496 0.34 -20.70 18.51
C ARG A 496 0.44 -19.64 19.62
N LEU A 497 0.92 -18.45 19.26
CA LEU A 497 1.11 -17.35 20.21
C LEU A 497 -0.03 -16.34 20.23
N VAL A 498 -1.05 -16.45 19.37
CA VAL A 498 -2.14 -15.47 19.25
C VAL A 498 -3.33 -15.86 20.13
N ARG A 499 -3.74 -14.96 21.03
CA ARG A 499 -4.88 -15.14 21.94
C ARG A 499 -6.22 -14.76 21.29
N LEU A 500 -7.16 -15.70 21.27
CA LEU A 500 -8.52 -15.50 20.79
C LEU A 500 -9.46 -14.99 21.89
N SER A 501 -10.61 -14.45 21.47
CA SER A 501 -11.67 -13.90 22.35
C SER A 501 -12.29 -14.95 23.30
N ASP A 502 -12.17 -16.25 22.99
CA ASP A 502 -12.62 -17.36 23.84
C ASP A 502 -11.53 -17.85 24.83
N GLY A 503 -10.35 -17.23 24.79
CA GLY A 503 -9.20 -17.59 25.60
C GLY A 503 -8.29 -18.66 24.99
N ALA A 504 -8.63 -19.23 23.83
CA ALA A 504 -7.76 -20.20 23.17
C ALA A 504 -6.54 -19.52 22.52
N LEU A 505 -5.46 -20.28 22.37
CA LEU A 505 -4.26 -19.87 21.62
C LEU A 505 -4.22 -20.55 20.25
N THR A 506 -3.98 -19.76 19.21
CA THR A 506 -3.92 -20.22 17.82
C THR A 506 -2.83 -19.47 17.03
N THR A 507 -2.68 -19.80 15.75
CA THR A 507 -1.71 -19.16 14.86
C THR A 507 -2.29 -17.88 14.23
N GLY A 508 -1.42 -16.93 13.87
CA GLY A 508 -1.86 -15.66 13.29
C GLY A 508 -2.63 -15.84 11.99
N VAL A 509 -2.20 -16.77 11.12
CA VAL A 509 -2.81 -17.05 9.80
C VAL A 509 -4.28 -17.47 9.88
N LYS A 510 -4.65 -18.14 10.96
CA LYS A 510 -6.00 -18.68 11.23
C LYS A 510 -6.86 -17.71 12.04
N SER A 511 -6.33 -16.55 12.39
CA SER A 511 -6.96 -15.56 13.26
C SER A 511 -7.37 -14.31 12.49
N TYR A 512 -8.40 -13.65 13.00
CA TYR A 512 -8.92 -12.41 12.40
C TYR A 512 -9.13 -11.30 13.41
N PHE A 513 -9.00 -10.05 12.97
CA PHE A 513 -9.47 -8.91 13.77
C PHE A 513 -11.01 -8.89 13.80
N PRO A 514 -11.64 -8.67 14.95
CA PRO A 514 -13.09 -8.57 15.04
C PRO A 514 -13.60 -7.32 14.32
N ASP A 515 -14.84 -7.39 13.79
CA ASP A 515 -15.51 -6.21 13.25
C ASP A 515 -15.83 -5.19 14.37
N GLU A 516 -16.09 -3.93 14.01
CA GLU A 516 -16.33 -2.84 14.99
C GLU A 516 -17.45 -3.18 16.00
N GLU A 517 -18.49 -3.89 15.56
CA GLU A 517 -19.62 -4.31 16.38
C GLU A 517 -19.40 -5.68 17.07
N ARG A 518 -18.24 -6.33 16.84
CA ARG A 518 -17.85 -7.66 17.37
C ARG A 518 -18.90 -8.74 17.16
N ARG A 519 -19.67 -8.63 16.07
CA ARG A 519 -20.82 -9.49 15.77
C ARG A 519 -20.40 -10.92 15.48
N TYR A 520 -19.22 -11.11 14.90
CA TYR A 520 -18.82 -12.40 14.32
C TYR A 520 -17.83 -13.19 15.17
N THR A 521 -17.48 -12.72 16.36
CA THR A 521 -16.52 -13.36 17.28
C THR A 521 -16.89 -14.77 17.71
N HIS A 522 -18.19 -15.11 17.71
CA HIS A 522 -18.68 -16.45 18.03
C HIS A 522 -18.59 -17.43 16.85
N ILE A 523 -18.53 -16.92 15.61
CA ILE A 523 -18.44 -17.75 14.40
C ILE A 523 -17.05 -17.79 13.78
N VAL A 524 -16.27 -16.70 13.85
CA VAL A 524 -14.90 -16.60 13.34
C VAL A 524 -13.91 -16.60 14.52
N ALA A 525 -12.73 -17.19 14.33
CA ALA A 525 -11.66 -17.17 15.32
C ALA A 525 -11.05 -15.75 15.41
N CYS A 526 -11.69 -14.88 16.20
CA CYS A 526 -11.26 -13.51 16.37
C CYS A 526 -10.26 -13.35 17.52
N VAL A 527 -9.19 -12.61 17.26
CA VAL A 527 -8.22 -12.18 18.29
C VAL A 527 -8.95 -11.41 19.38
N ASP A 528 -8.58 -11.64 20.65
CA ASP A 528 -9.13 -10.89 21.76
C ASP A 528 -8.75 -9.40 21.62
N PRO A 529 -9.71 -8.47 21.43
CA PRO A 529 -9.41 -7.04 21.33
C PRO A 529 -8.57 -6.50 22.48
N ALA A 530 -8.70 -7.08 23.67
CA ALA A 530 -8.00 -6.60 24.84
C ALA A 530 -6.47 -6.79 24.73
N VAL A 531 -5.96 -7.69 23.89
CA VAL A 531 -4.50 -7.84 23.68
C VAL A 531 -3.89 -6.74 22.79
N TYR A 532 -4.67 -5.87 22.14
CA TYR A 532 -4.15 -4.76 21.34
C TYR A 532 -4.89 -3.42 21.53
N GLU A 533 -6.08 -3.39 22.13
CA GLU A 533 -6.87 -2.17 22.40
C GLU A 533 -6.84 -1.74 23.87
N SER A 534 -6.41 -2.61 24.79
CA SER A 534 -6.41 -2.30 26.24
C SER A 534 -5.32 -1.28 26.62
N GLY A 535 -5.30 -0.86 27.89
CA GLY A 535 -4.34 0.10 28.42
C GLY A 535 -4.56 1.56 27.97
N LYS A 536 -3.71 2.47 28.48
CA LYS A 536 -3.76 3.92 28.17
C LYS A 536 -2.76 4.33 27.07
N SER A 537 -1.77 3.49 26.77
CA SER A 537 -0.68 3.83 25.84
C SER A 537 -1.09 3.57 24.39
N LYS A 538 -1.38 4.64 23.64
CA LYS A 538 -1.70 4.56 22.20
C LYS A 538 -0.55 3.97 21.37
N VAL A 539 0.69 4.19 21.81
CA VAL A 539 1.89 3.64 21.15
C VAL A 539 1.93 2.11 21.33
N GLN A 540 1.69 1.62 22.55
CA GLN A 540 1.65 0.19 22.84
C GLN A 540 0.54 -0.52 22.07
N GLN A 541 -0.67 0.07 22.05
CA GLN A 541 -1.81 -0.45 21.27
C GLN A 541 -1.45 -0.60 19.78
N LYS A 542 -0.80 0.42 19.20
CA LYS A 542 -0.38 0.41 17.81
C LYS A 542 0.64 -0.70 17.52
N PHE A 543 1.65 -0.87 18.38
CA PHE A 543 2.67 -1.91 18.17
C PHE A 543 2.13 -3.32 18.43
N ALA A 544 1.30 -3.52 19.43
CA ALA A 544 0.64 -4.82 19.65
C ALA A 544 -0.21 -5.23 18.44
N ARG A 545 -0.97 -4.28 17.86
CA ARG A 545 -1.69 -4.52 16.61
C ARG A 545 -0.75 -4.83 15.44
N LYS A 546 0.35 -4.07 15.32
CA LYS A 546 1.36 -4.31 14.28
C LYS A 546 1.92 -5.73 14.37
N PHE A 547 2.27 -6.22 15.56
CA PHE A 547 2.74 -7.60 15.76
C PHE A 547 1.74 -8.61 15.20
N LEU A 548 0.46 -8.46 15.57
CA LEU A 548 -0.62 -9.34 15.11
C LEU A 548 -0.74 -9.34 13.58
N GLU A 549 -0.63 -8.17 12.94
CA GLU A 549 -0.62 -8.04 11.48
C GLU A 549 0.58 -8.78 10.85
N GLU A 550 1.79 -8.63 11.41
CA GLU A 550 3.02 -9.29 10.90
C GLU A 550 2.99 -10.82 11.04
N VAL A 551 2.44 -11.36 12.15
CA VAL A 551 2.26 -12.83 12.31
C VAL A 551 1.08 -13.39 11.49
N GLY A 552 0.39 -12.54 10.72
CA GLY A 552 -0.58 -12.95 9.71
C GLY A 552 -2.06 -12.85 10.10
N VAL A 553 -2.38 -12.15 11.21
CA VAL A 553 -3.77 -11.82 11.58
C VAL A 553 -4.33 -10.81 10.56
N ARG A 554 -5.52 -11.10 10.06
CA ARG A 554 -6.15 -10.30 8.98
C ARG A 554 -7.53 -9.81 9.37
N GLU A 555 -8.03 -8.79 8.67
CA GLU A 555 -9.44 -8.42 8.76
C GLU A 555 -10.33 -9.55 8.25
N ILE A 556 -11.56 -9.66 8.78
CA ILE A 556 -12.51 -10.70 8.37
C ILE A 556 -12.90 -10.45 6.90
N GLY A 557 -12.41 -11.31 6.01
CA GLY A 557 -12.86 -11.35 4.62
C GLY A 557 -14.28 -11.90 4.51
N GLU A 558 -15.04 -11.39 3.54
CA GLU A 558 -16.41 -11.87 3.28
C GLU A 558 -16.46 -13.37 2.92
N ARG A 559 -15.41 -13.89 2.27
CA ARG A 559 -15.30 -15.30 1.91
C ARG A 559 -15.14 -16.19 3.15
N GLU A 560 -14.20 -15.84 4.01
CA GLU A 560 -13.88 -16.55 5.24
C GLU A 560 -15.09 -16.53 6.19
N LEU A 561 -15.74 -15.38 6.32
CA LEU A 561 -16.97 -15.23 7.10
C LEU A 561 -18.08 -16.15 6.61
N VAL A 562 -18.36 -16.17 5.31
CA VAL A 562 -19.38 -17.05 4.74
C VAL A 562 -19.04 -18.52 4.94
N LYS A 563 -17.75 -18.91 4.81
CA LYS A 563 -17.31 -20.28 5.10
C LYS A 563 -17.59 -20.67 6.55
N SER A 564 -17.13 -19.88 7.52
CA SER A 564 -17.35 -20.17 8.95
C SER A 564 -18.83 -20.16 9.32
N LEU A 565 -19.62 -19.28 8.70
CA LEU A 565 -21.06 -19.20 8.87
C LEU A 565 -21.76 -20.47 8.36
N LEU A 566 -21.38 -21.00 7.18
CA LEU A 566 -21.92 -22.27 6.68
C LEU A 566 -21.55 -23.46 7.60
N GLU A 567 -20.30 -23.50 8.07
CA GLU A 567 -19.79 -24.60 8.91
C GLU A 567 -20.36 -24.60 10.34
N LYS A 568 -20.75 -23.44 10.89
CA LYS A 568 -21.34 -23.37 12.23
C LYS A 568 -22.86 -23.35 12.22
N GLU A 569 -23.46 -22.57 11.33
CA GLU A 569 -24.89 -22.29 11.31
C GLU A 569 -25.68 -23.11 10.28
N TYR A 570 -25.02 -23.85 9.35
CA TYR A 570 -25.70 -24.62 8.29
C TYR A 570 -25.33 -26.12 8.25
N VAL A 571 -24.68 -26.68 9.29
CA VAL A 571 -24.28 -28.10 9.37
C VAL A 571 -25.35 -29.06 9.92
N SER A 572 -26.13 -28.66 10.93
CA SER A 572 -27.25 -29.46 11.46
C SER A 572 -28.44 -29.61 10.49
N ASP A 573 -29.46 -30.41 10.80
CA ASP A 573 -30.69 -30.48 9.99
C ASP A 573 -31.81 -29.55 10.50
N ASP A 574 -31.60 -28.86 11.63
CA ASP A 574 -32.59 -28.01 12.33
C ASP A 574 -31.99 -26.65 12.71
N HIS A 575 -31.60 -25.84 11.72
CA HIS A 575 -31.11 -24.48 12.00
C HIS A 575 -32.26 -23.54 12.34
N ARG A 576 -32.26 -23.02 13.58
CA ARG A 576 -33.26 -22.09 14.12
C ARG A 576 -32.81 -20.63 13.96
N LEU A 577 -32.59 -20.20 12.72
CA LEU A 577 -32.20 -18.82 12.42
C LEU A 577 -33.42 -17.88 12.48
N LYS A 578 -33.27 -16.70 13.08
CA LYS A 578 -34.32 -15.66 12.99
C LYS A 578 -34.39 -15.14 11.57
N GLN A 579 -35.60 -14.78 11.10
CA GLN A 579 -35.82 -14.29 9.73
C GLN A 579 -34.87 -13.15 9.32
N LYS A 580 -34.59 -12.22 10.23
CA LYS A 580 -33.67 -11.09 9.97
C LYS A 580 -32.23 -11.55 9.70
N GLU A 581 -31.74 -12.53 10.44
CA GLU A 581 -30.39 -13.12 10.28
C GLU A 581 -30.32 -13.91 8.98
N TYR A 582 -31.33 -14.75 8.73
CA TYR A 582 -31.41 -15.54 7.50
C TYR A 582 -31.41 -14.67 6.23
N VAL A 583 -32.17 -13.56 6.20
CA VAL A 583 -32.17 -12.62 5.08
C VAL A 583 -30.79 -11.98 4.90
N ALA A 584 -30.09 -11.64 5.99
CA ALA A 584 -28.74 -11.10 5.91
C ALA A 584 -27.75 -12.13 5.31
N HIS A 585 -27.89 -13.41 5.68
CA HIS A 585 -27.08 -14.49 5.10
C HIS A 585 -27.32 -14.64 3.60
N LEU A 586 -28.59 -14.65 3.16
CA LEU A 586 -28.93 -14.72 1.74
C LEU A 586 -28.34 -13.56 0.92
N ARG A 587 -28.40 -12.33 1.43
CA ARG A 587 -27.77 -11.17 0.77
C ARG A 587 -26.26 -11.31 0.64
N ARG A 588 -25.60 -11.84 1.67
CA ARG A 588 -24.16 -12.13 1.63
C ARG A 588 -23.84 -13.20 0.59
N PHE A 589 -24.61 -14.29 0.53
CA PHE A 589 -24.42 -15.35 -0.46
C PHE A 589 -24.58 -14.85 -1.89
N ILE A 590 -25.60 -14.02 -2.16
CA ILE A 590 -25.80 -13.38 -3.48
C ILE A 590 -24.57 -12.55 -3.86
N LYS A 591 -24.21 -11.59 -3.01
CA LYS A 591 -23.09 -10.67 -3.28
C LYS A 591 -21.77 -11.42 -3.49
N LEU A 592 -21.54 -12.49 -2.74
CA LEU A 592 -20.30 -13.26 -2.77
C LEU A 592 -20.20 -14.14 -4.03
N ILE A 593 -21.31 -14.78 -4.45
CA ILE A 593 -21.34 -15.62 -5.66
C ILE A 593 -21.22 -14.76 -6.92
N ASP A 594 -21.80 -13.57 -6.93
CA ASP A 594 -21.65 -12.60 -8.03
C ASP A 594 -20.19 -12.17 -8.20
N ALA A 595 -19.44 -12.11 -7.09
CA ALA A 595 -18.01 -11.75 -7.10
C ALA A 595 -17.08 -12.94 -7.40
N ASP A 596 -17.37 -14.14 -6.88
CA ASP A 596 -16.54 -15.34 -7.06
C ASP A 596 -17.39 -16.60 -7.29
N ALA A 597 -17.47 -17.03 -8.55
CA ALA A 597 -18.25 -18.19 -8.96
C ALA A 597 -17.69 -19.54 -8.45
N SER A 598 -16.44 -19.61 -7.97
CA SER A 598 -15.83 -20.85 -7.47
C SER A 598 -16.51 -21.35 -6.18
N LEU A 599 -17.08 -20.42 -5.40
CA LEU A 599 -17.74 -20.69 -4.12
C LEU A 599 -19.09 -21.38 -4.24
N LYS A 600 -19.68 -21.43 -5.45
CA LYS A 600 -20.91 -22.17 -5.74
C LYS A 600 -20.82 -23.63 -5.29
N ASN A 601 -19.65 -24.26 -5.47
CA ASN A 601 -19.44 -25.65 -5.09
C ASN A 601 -19.41 -25.88 -3.57
N GLN A 602 -19.01 -24.87 -2.82
CA GLN A 602 -18.95 -24.93 -1.36
C GLN A 602 -20.32 -24.62 -0.75
N ILE A 603 -21.07 -23.67 -1.30
CA ILE A 603 -22.41 -23.31 -0.79
C ILE A 603 -23.43 -24.41 -1.12
N LYS A 604 -23.37 -25.02 -2.32
CA LYS A 604 -24.34 -26.04 -2.76
C LYS A 604 -24.38 -27.31 -1.89
N SER A 605 -23.36 -27.59 -1.08
CA SER A 605 -23.34 -28.77 -0.22
C SER A 605 -24.18 -28.62 1.04
N PHE A 606 -24.55 -27.38 1.41
CA PHE A 606 -25.30 -27.06 2.62
C PHE A 606 -26.80 -26.91 2.36
N LYS A 607 -27.62 -27.17 3.38
CA LYS A 607 -29.08 -27.06 3.33
C LYS A 607 -29.51 -25.63 3.62
N ILE A 608 -29.46 -24.76 2.60
CA ILE A 608 -29.64 -23.30 2.78
C ILE A 608 -31.03 -22.76 2.39
N PHE A 609 -31.89 -23.58 1.78
CA PHE A 609 -33.22 -23.17 1.32
C PHE A 609 -34.34 -23.93 2.03
N LEU A 610 -35.44 -23.25 2.34
CA LEU A 610 -36.63 -23.86 2.90
C LEU A 610 -37.58 -24.30 1.77
N GLY A 611 -37.99 -25.56 1.82
CA GLY A 611 -38.98 -26.12 0.92
C GLY A 611 -40.42 -25.82 1.34
N SER A 612 -41.37 -26.00 0.42
CA SER A 612 -42.81 -25.96 0.69
C SER A 612 -43.29 -26.99 1.72
N ASP A 613 -42.47 -27.99 2.03
CA ASP A 613 -42.66 -29.00 3.08
C ASP A 613 -42.19 -28.52 4.47
N GLY A 614 -41.68 -27.28 4.57
CA GLY A 614 -41.24 -26.67 5.81
C GLY A 614 -39.87 -27.15 6.32
N LYS A 615 -39.10 -27.85 5.48
CA LYS A 615 -37.77 -28.39 5.83
C LYS A 615 -36.65 -27.68 5.08
N TRP A 616 -35.43 -27.76 5.62
CA TRP A 616 -34.23 -27.24 4.97
C TRP A 616 -33.67 -28.24 3.96
N HIS A 617 -33.40 -27.75 2.75
CA HIS A 617 -32.97 -28.53 1.60
C HIS A 617 -31.71 -27.96 0.96
N LYS A 618 -30.93 -28.82 0.31
CA LYS A 618 -29.83 -28.38 -0.53
C LYS A 618 -30.40 -27.68 -1.76
N PRO A 619 -29.67 -26.73 -2.36
CA PRO A 619 -30.12 -26.07 -3.58
C PRO A 619 -30.53 -27.05 -4.68
N THR A 620 -29.84 -28.18 -4.84
CA THR A 620 -30.14 -29.20 -5.87
C THR A 620 -31.46 -29.94 -5.67
N ASP A 621 -32.06 -29.86 -4.48
CA ASP A 621 -33.32 -30.52 -4.13
C ASP A 621 -34.51 -29.53 -4.21
N ILE A 622 -34.25 -28.25 -4.49
CA ILE A 622 -35.27 -27.23 -4.69
C ILE A 622 -35.77 -27.22 -6.13
N ILE A 623 -37.08 -27.22 -6.30
CA ILE A 623 -37.78 -27.03 -7.57
C ILE A 623 -38.20 -25.57 -7.70
N LEU A 624 -37.78 -24.91 -8.78
CA LEU A 624 -38.22 -23.55 -9.11
C LEU A 624 -39.31 -23.62 -10.19
N ASP A 625 -40.55 -23.36 -9.81
CA ASP A 625 -41.67 -23.11 -10.71
C ASP A 625 -42.47 -21.88 -10.23
N LEU A 626 -43.68 -21.64 -10.76
CA LEU A 626 -44.59 -20.60 -10.29
C LEU A 626 -44.78 -20.67 -8.76
N PRO A 627 -44.84 -19.50 -8.08
CA PRO A 627 -44.86 -18.14 -8.64
C PRO A 627 -43.47 -17.54 -8.95
N PHE A 628 -42.39 -18.25 -8.65
CA PHE A 628 -41.02 -17.71 -8.71
C PHE A 628 -40.43 -17.67 -10.11
N LEU A 629 -40.69 -18.71 -10.92
CA LEU A 629 -40.21 -18.82 -12.30
C LEU A 629 -41.16 -19.72 -13.09
N ASP A 630 -41.71 -19.28 -14.21
CA ASP A 630 -42.63 -20.12 -15.01
C ASP A 630 -41.88 -21.20 -15.82
N THR A 631 -41.46 -22.27 -15.14
CA THR A 631 -40.77 -23.41 -15.76
C THR A 631 -41.74 -24.47 -16.24
N GLY A 632 -42.87 -24.68 -15.55
CA GLY A 632 -43.82 -25.76 -15.83
C GLY A 632 -43.46 -27.10 -15.17
N LEU A 633 -42.51 -27.10 -14.23
CA LEU A 633 -42.06 -28.28 -13.49
C LEU A 633 -43.13 -28.86 -12.55
N GLU A 634 -44.01 -28.04 -11.98
CA GLU A 634 -45.15 -28.46 -11.15
C GLU A 634 -46.03 -29.44 -11.92
N LYS A 635 -46.50 -29.02 -13.11
CA LYS A 635 -47.30 -29.87 -14.02
C LYS A 635 -46.53 -31.10 -14.51
N TYR A 636 -45.22 -30.99 -14.69
CA TYR A 636 -44.37 -32.13 -15.03
C TYR A 636 -44.37 -33.17 -13.90
N TYR A 637 -44.11 -32.76 -12.66
CA TYR A 637 -44.09 -33.65 -11.51
C TYR A 637 -45.47 -34.21 -11.12
N GLU A 638 -46.56 -33.50 -11.42
CA GLU A 638 -47.93 -34.06 -11.34
C GLU A 638 -48.11 -35.29 -12.24
N ILE A 639 -47.56 -35.28 -13.45
CA ILE A 639 -47.71 -36.36 -14.43
C ILE A 639 -46.75 -37.52 -14.15
N ILE A 640 -45.48 -37.22 -13.83
CA ILE A 640 -44.45 -38.25 -13.69
C ILE A 640 -44.35 -38.82 -12.27
N GLY A 641 -44.83 -38.08 -11.26
CA GLY A 641 -44.62 -38.34 -9.83
C GLY A 641 -43.36 -37.64 -9.30
N LYS A 642 -43.41 -37.11 -8.07
CA LYS A 642 -42.27 -36.43 -7.42
C LYS A 642 -41.06 -37.38 -7.33
N ARG A 643 -39.85 -36.83 -7.56
CA ARG A 643 -38.59 -37.55 -7.46
C ARG A 643 -37.95 -37.32 -6.08
N GLY A 644 -37.86 -38.36 -5.26
CA GLY A 644 -37.10 -38.33 -4.00
C GLY A 644 -37.54 -37.19 -3.07
N ASP A 645 -36.55 -36.48 -2.51
CA ASP A 645 -36.74 -35.36 -1.56
C ASP A 645 -36.96 -33.99 -2.23
N ALA A 646 -37.11 -33.94 -3.57
CA ALA A 646 -37.24 -32.67 -4.28
C ALA A 646 -38.55 -31.94 -3.95
N THR A 647 -38.46 -30.65 -3.64
CA THR A 647 -39.59 -29.86 -3.15
C THR A 647 -39.63 -28.46 -3.78
N PRO A 648 -40.82 -27.88 -4.06
CA PRO A 648 -40.94 -26.48 -4.44
C PRO A 648 -40.32 -25.54 -3.39
N LEU A 649 -39.73 -24.43 -3.85
CA LEU A 649 -39.28 -23.36 -2.95
C LEU A 649 -40.48 -22.83 -2.12
N ALA A 650 -40.28 -22.57 -0.82
CA ALA A 650 -41.37 -22.14 0.06
C ALA A 650 -42.00 -20.79 -0.37
N ALA A 651 -43.31 -20.62 -0.19
CA ALA A 651 -43.99 -19.35 -0.49
C ALA A 651 -43.47 -18.15 0.33
N LEU A 652 -42.81 -18.39 1.47
CA LEU A 652 -42.28 -17.32 2.32
C LEU A 652 -41.31 -16.40 1.58
N TYR A 653 -40.59 -16.90 0.57
CA TYR A 653 -39.62 -16.12 -0.19
C TYR A 653 -40.27 -14.99 -1.01
N GLU A 654 -41.58 -15.03 -1.27
CA GLU A 654 -42.34 -13.92 -1.87
C GLU A 654 -42.51 -12.73 -0.91
N SER A 655 -42.52 -13.01 0.38
CA SER A 655 -42.79 -12.04 1.45
C SER A 655 -41.54 -11.62 2.23
N LEU A 656 -40.38 -12.22 1.94
CA LEU A 656 -39.13 -11.83 2.58
C LEU A 656 -38.72 -10.42 2.16
N PRO A 657 -38.06 -9.64 3.05
CA PRO A 657 -37.51 -8.33 2.70
C PRO A 657 -36.23 -8.47 1.85
N ILE A 658 -36.27 -9.25 0.78
CA ILE A 658 -35.21 -9.44 -0.21
C ILE A 658 -35.87 -9.52 -1.58
N ASP A 659 -35.19 -9.02 -2.60
CA ASP A 659 -35.70 -9.01 -3.97
C ASP A 659 -35.85 -10.45 -4.48
N THR A 660 -37.09 -10.90 -4.68
CA THR A 660 -37.44 -12.28 -5.06
C THR A 660 -36.67 -12.77 -6.30
N PRO A 661 -36.54 -11.99 -7.40
CA PRO A 661 -35.70 -12.35 -8.54
C PRO A 661 -34.26 -12.71 -8.18
N LYS A 662 -33.63 -12.01 -7.23
CA LYS A 662 -32.25 -12.30 -6.81
C LYS A 662 -32.13 -13.63 -6.07
N VAL A 663 -33.15 -14.00 -5.30
CA VAL A 663 -33.20 -15.32 -4.64
C VAL A 663 -33.38 -16.43 -5.67
N VAL A 664 -34.20 -16.19 -6.70
CA VAL A 664 -34.40 -17.14 -7.81
C VAL A 664 -33.11 -17.32 -8.61
N GLU A 665 -32.40 -16.23 -8.92
CA GLU A 665 -31.09 -16.28 -9.58
C GLU A 665 -30.06 -17.03 -8.75
N LEU A 666 -30.00 -16.77 -7.43
CA LEU A 666 -29.14 -17.51 -6.50
C LEU A 666 -29.44 -19.00 -6.51
N ALA A 667 -30.71 -19.37 -6.34
CA ALA A 667 -31.15 -20.77 -6.31
C ALA A 667 -30.81 -21.47 -7.64
N LYS A 668 -31.08 -20.83 -8.78
CA LYS A 668 -30.70 -21.32 -10.12
C LYS A 668 -29.20 -21.49 -10.26
N ALA A 669 -28.40 -20.50 -9.84
CA ALA A 669 -26.94 -20.52 -9.92
C ALA A 669 -26.31 -21.62 -9.05
N LEU A 670 -26.96 -21.99 -7.94
CA LEU A 670 -26.53 -23.06 -7.03
C LEU A 670 -27.05 -24.45 -7.44
N GLY A 671 -27.85 -24.55 -8.50
CA GLY A 671 -28.28 -25.82 -9.09
C GLY A 671 -29.70 -26.25 -8.75
N ALA A 672 -30.58 -25.33 -8.35
CA ALA A 672 -32.00 -25.62 -8.22
C ALA A 672 -32.59 -26.13 -9.55
N VAL A 673 -33.52 -27.08 -9.42
CA VAL A 673 -34.14 -27.77 -10.56
C VAL A 673 -35.01 -26.78 -11.31
N THR A 674 -34.56 -26.45 -12.53
CA THR A 674 -35.25 -25.57 -13.48
C THR A 674 -35.54 -26.25 -14.82
N THR A 675 -34.97 -27.43 -15.05
CA THR A 675 -35.06 -28.21 -16.30
C THR A 675 -35.35 -29.69 -16.01
N ILE A 676 -35.83 -30.40 -17.03
CA ILE A 676 -36.04 -31.85 -17.01
C ILE A 676 -34.69 -32.55 -17.20
N LYS A 677 -34.38 -33.49 -16.31
CA LYS A 677 -33.20 -34.34 -16.45
C LYS A 677 -33.44 -35.42 -17.52
N VAL A 678 -32.54 -35.47 -18.51
CA VAL A 678 -32.48 -36.61 -19.44
C VAL A 678 -31.92 -37.84 -18.70
N SER A 679 -32.69 -38.93 -18.66
CA SER A 679 -32.30 -40.16 -17.98
C SER A 679 -31.48 -41.06 -18.89
N LYS A 680 -30.42 -41.67 -18.35
CA LYS A 680 -29.68 -42.71 -19.07
C LYS A 680 -30.55 -43.97 -19.18
N ALA A 681 -30.72 -44.44 -20.40
CA ALA A 681 -31.36 -45.71 -20.73
C ALA A 681 -30.32 -46.69 -21.28
N ARG A 682 -30.74 -47.94 -21.49
CA ARG A 682 -29.93 -48.94 -22.17
C ARG A 682 -30.36 -49.09 -23.63
N CYS A 683 -29.42 -49.39 -24.52
CA CYS A 683 -29.63 -49.49 -25.97
C CYS A 683 -30.58 -50.61 -26.42
N GLN A 684 -30.96 -51.55 -25.54
CA GLN A 684 -31.84 -52.67 -25.88
C GLN A 684 -33.23 -52.22 -26.36
N SER A 685 -33.71 -51.11 -25.82
CA SER A 685 -35.01 -50.52 -26.18
C SER A 685 -34.90 -49.54 -27.36
N ASN A 686 -33.71 -49.41 -27.96
CA ASN A 686 -33.51 -48.56 -29.12
C ASN A 686 -34.13 -49.20 -30.38
N PRO A 687 -34.85 -48.43 -31.23
CA PRO A 687 -35.38 -48.94 -32.49
C PRO A 687 -34.32 -49.57 -33.42
N LYS A 688 -33.04 -49.17 -33.30
CA LYS A 688 -31.89 -49.71 -34.04
C LYS A 688 -31.05 -50.69 -33.22
N TRP A 689 -31.61 -51.31 -32.19
CA TRP A 689 -30.88 -52.25 -31.32
C TRP A 689 -30.18 -53.38 -32.11
N ASN A 690 -30.84 -53.96 -33.12
CA ASN A 690 -30.23 -55.03 -33.94
C ASN A 690 -28.94 -54.58 -34.64
N TYR A 691 -28.87 -53.31 -35.04
CA TYR A 691 -27.66 -52.70 -35.57
C TYR A 691 -26.65 -52.41 -34.45
N LEU A 692 -27.05 -51.78 -33.35
CA LEU A 692 -26.15 -51.46 -32.25
C LEU A 692 -25.48 -52.71 -31.65
N ARG A 693 -26.22 -53.81 -31.48
CA ARG A 693 -25.72 -55.08 -30.93
C ARG A 693 -24.70 -55.76 -31.84
N SER A 694 -24.73 -55.51 -33.16
CA SER A 694 -23.76 -56.10 -34.09
C SER A 694 -22.39 -55.41 -34.07
N ALA A 695 -22.16 -54.47 -33.14
CA ALA A 695 -20.86 -53.89 -32.87
C ALA A 695 -19.79 -54.99 -32.67
N PRO A 696 -18.54 -54.78 -33.10
CA PRO A 696 -17.53 -55.83 -33.08
C PRO A 696 -17.17 -56.22 -31.64
N GLY A 697 -16.99 -57.53 -31.41
CA GLY A 697 -16.73 -58.10 -30.10
C GLY A 697 -17.72 -59.21 -29.74
N GLN A 698 -17.24 -60.22 -29.00
CA GLN A 698 -18.02 -61.43 -28.68
C GLN A 698 -18.31 -61.59 -27.18
N ARG A 699 -17.72 -60.75 -26.32
CA ARG A 699 -17.84 -60.85 -24.85
C ARG A 699 -17.89 -59.48 -24.19
N TRP A 700 -18.86 -59.30 -23.30
CA TRP A 700 -19.00 -58.12 -22.46
C TRP A 700 -17.93 -58.06 -21.37
N THR A 701 -17.31 -56.90 -21.16
CA THR A 701 -16.35 -56.62 -20.07
C THR A 701 -16.81 -55.41 -19.24
N SER A 702 -16.19 -55.18 -18.08
CA SER A 702 -16.44 -53.98 -17.25
C SER A 702 -16.12 -52.64 -17.96
N THR A 703 -15.41 -52.71 -19.09
CA THR A 703 -15.07 -51.57 -19.96
C THR A 703 -16.02 -51.40 -21.16
N GLY A 704 -17.06 -52.23 -21.27
CA GLY A 704 -18.11 -52.09 -22.28
C GLY A 704 -18.98 -50.84 -22.04
N ARG A 705 -19.55 -50.29 -23.12
CA ARG A 705 -20.48 -49.15 -23.06
C ARG A 705 -21.84 -49.56 -23.59
N ASN A 706 -22.88 -49.22 -22.85
CA ASN A 706 -24.28 -49.41 -23.24
C ASN A 706 -25.04 -48.18 -22.75
N GLU A 707 -24.98 -47.11 -23.55
CA GLU A 707 -25.51 -45.80 -23.19
C GLU A 707 -26.54 -45.35 -24.22
N ASP A 708 -27.77 -45.16 -23.75
CA ASP A 708 -28.86 -44.53 -24.49
C ASP A 708 -29.54 -43.50 -23.56
N TYR A 709 -30.51 -42.76 -24.06
CA TYR A 709 -31.10 -41.63 -23.34
C TYR A 709 -32.59 -41.53 -23.62
N VAL A 710 -33.37 -41.19 -22.59
CA VAL A 710 -34.83 -41.00 -22.66
C VAL A 710 -35.28 -39.86 -21.74
N ILE A 711 -36.42 -39.26 -22.05
CA ILE A 711 -37.22 -38.57 -21.05
C ILE A 711 -38.21 -39.60 -20.48
N GLU A 712 -38.20 -39.78 -19.16
CA GLU A 712 -39.07 -40.75 -18.50
C GLU A 712 -40.55 -40.38 -18.72
N LYS A 713 -41.36 -41.40 -19.06
CA LYS A 713 -42.80 -41.24 -19.34
C LYS A 713 -43.12 -40.15 -20.38
N PHE A 714 -42.24 -39.96 -21.38
CA PHE A 714 -42.42 -38.94 -22.43
C PHE A 714 -43.80 -38.99 -23.09
N ASP A 715 -44.33 -40.18 -23.37
CA ASP A 715 -45.65 -40.34 -23.99
C ASP A 715 -46.78 -39.73 -23.14
N HIS A 716 -46.68 -39.78 -21.81
CA HIS A 716 -47.65 -39.15 -20.90
C HIS A 716 -47.52 -37.62 -20.91
N LEU A 717 -46.30 -37.10 -21.07
CA LEU A 717 -46.04 -35.65 -21.15
C LEU A 717 -46.63 -35.06 -22.43
N VAL A 718 -46.48 -35.75 -23.57
CA VAL A 718 -47.03 -35.31 -24.85
C VAL A 718 -48.55 -35.45 -24.88
N ALA A 719 -49.10 -36.50 -24.26
CA ALA A 719 -50.55 -36.69 -24.15
C ALA A 719 -51.27 -35.53 -23.44
N ALA A 720 -50.57 -34.83 -22.53
CA ALA A 720 -51.12 -33.68 -21.81
C ALA A 720 -51.37 -32.44 -22.69
N LYS A 721 -50.84 -32.39 -23.93
CA LYS A 721 -50.99 -31.28 -24.90
C LYS A 721 -50.87 -29.89 -24.25
N SER A 722 -49.90 -29.73 -23.37
CA SER A 722 -49.69 -28.52 -22.58
C SER A 722 -48.53 -27.71 -23.15
N ILE A 723 -48.79 -26.46 -23.54
CA ILE A 723 -47.76 -25.53 -24.03
C ILE A 723 -46.66 -25.35 -22.96
N ARG A 724 -47.03 -25.31 -21.67
CA ARG A 724 -46.06 -25.20 -20.55
C ARG A 724 -45.12 -26.40 -20.48
N ILE A 725 -45.61 -27.62 -20.70
CA ILE A 725 -44.78 -28.85 -20.69
C ILE A 725 -43.90 -28.92 -21.95
N ALA A 726 -44.45 -28.60 -23.11
CA ALA A 726 -43.67 -28.54 -24.34
C ALA A 726 -42.54 -27.50 -24.24
N ARG A 727 -42.82 -26.34 -23.64
CA ARG A 727 -41.82 -25.28 -23.38
C ARG A 727 -40.77 -25.73 -22.38
N LEU A 728 -41.16 -26.44 -21.32
CA LEU A 728 -40.23 -27.04 -20.37
C LEU A 728 -39.29 -28.03 -21.07
N ILE A 729 -39.82 -28.95 -21.89
CA ILE A 729 -39.02 -29.90 -22.67
C ILE A 729 -38.07 -29.13 -23.60
N TRP A 730 -38.58 -28.16 -24.37
CA TRP A 730 -37.79 -27.37 -25.31
C TRP A 730 -36.63 -26.65 -24.63
N ASN A 731 -36.91 -25.91 -23.55
CA ASN A 731 -35.90 -25.17 -22.79
C ASN A 731 -34.89 -26.12 -22.12
N SER A 732 -35.35 -27.26 -21.62
CA SER A 732 -34.47 -28.27 -21.01
C SER A 732 -33.49 -28.87 -22.01
N LEU A 733 -33.88 -29.03 -23.28
CA LEU A 733 -33.01 -29.53 -24.34
C LEU A 733 -32.05 -28.45 -24.84
N ASN A 734 -32.50 -27.19 -24.94
CA ASN A 734 -31.64 -26.06 -25.29
C ASN A 734 -30.51 -25.82 -24.26
N ASP A 735 -30.77 -26.09 -22.98
CA ASP A 735 -29.80 -25.90 -21.89
C ASP A 735 -28.65 -26.94 -21.89
N GLN A 736 -28.72 -27.99 -22.73
CA GLN A 736 -27.72 -29.06 -22.80
C GLN A 736 -26.51 -28.75 -23.72
N GLY A 737 -26.42 -27.53 -24.25
CA GLY A 737 -25.34 -27.08 -25.13
C GLY A 737 -25.44 -27.55 -26.60
N PRO A 738 -24.48 -27.18 -27.47
CA PRO A 738 -24.57 -27.36 -28.92
C PRO A 738 -24.36 -28.81 -29.40
N HIS A 739 -23.68 -29.66 -28.61
CA HIS A 739 -23.39 -31.06 -28.94
C HIS A 739 -23.74 -32.00 -27.77
N PRO A 740 -25.03 -32.16 -27.46
CA PRO A 740 -25.42 -33.01 -26.35
C PRO A 740 -25.09 -34.48 -26.59
N SER A 741 -24.53 -35.14 -25.58
CA SER A 741 -24.23 -36.58 -25.62
C SER A 741 -25.50 -37.43 -25.79
N TRP A 742 -26.67 -36.90 -25.40
CA TRP A 742 -27.94 -37.61 -25.49
C TRP A 742 -28.45 -37.82 -26.91
N LEU A 743 -27.85 -37.22 -27.94
CA LEU A 743 -28.27 -37.38 -29.33
C LEU A 743 -28.02 -38.76 -29.92
N LYS A 744 -27.06 -39.50 -29.37
CA LYS A 744 -26.64 -40.80 -29.88
C LYS A 744 -26.73 -41.87 -28.81
N ALA A 745 -27.27 -43.02 -29.20
CA ALA A 745 -27.09 -44.27 -28.48
C ALA A 745 -25.74 -44.87 -28.89
N ARG A 746 -24.96 -45.35 -27.92
CA ARG A 746 -23.65 -45.99 -28.15
C ARG A 746 -23.59 -47.36 -27.52
N PHE A 747 -23.23 -48.35 -28.33
CA PHE A 747 -23.01 -49.72 -27.85
C PHE A 747 -21.63 -50.25 -28.22
N GLN A 748 -20.95 -50.82 -27.23
CA GLN A 748 -19.61 -51.36 -27.34
C GLN A 748 -19.43 -52.52 -26.35
N TRP A 749 -18.99 -53.69 -26.82
CA TRP A 749 -18.78 -54.87 -25.99
C TRP A 749 -17.60 -54.74 -25.01
N ASN A 750 -16.51 -54.13 -25.48
CA ASN A 750 -15.28 -53.84 -24.73
C ASN A 750 -14.54 -52.67 -25.39
N TYR A 751 -13.62 -52.03 -24.66
CA TYR A 751 -12.89 -50.85 -25.15
C TYR A 751 -12.13 -51.07 -26.47
N THR A 752 -11.65 -52.30 -26.73
CA THR A 752 -10.69 -52.61 -27.80
C THR A 752 -11.33 -52.77 -29.19
N ASN A 753 -12.57 -53.24 -29.28
CA ASN A 753 -13.17 -53.72 -30.54
C ASN A 753 -14.08 -52.70 -31.25
N GLY A 754 -13.92 -51.39 -30.99
CA GLY A 754 -14.74 -50.34 -31.62
C GLY A 754 -16.18 -50.30 -31.11
N TYR A 755 -16.94 -49.28 -31.52
CA TYR A 755 -18.32 -49.04 -31.08
C TYR A 755 -19.23 -48.72 -32.27
N TYR A 756 -20.52 -49.01 -32.15
CA TYR A 756 -21.55 -48.52 -33.07
C TYR A 756 -22.42 -47.47 -32.40
N ASP A 757 -22.81 -46.46 -33.18
CA ASP A 757 -23.66 -45.36 -32.75
C ASP A 757 -24.94 -45.30 -33.60
N ALA A 758 -26.08 -45.00 -32.97
CA ALA A 758 -27.35 -44.74 -33.62
C ALA A 758 -28.03 -43.51 -33.01
N ASP A 759 -29.17 -43.07 -33.56
CA ASP A 759 -30.01 -42.06 -32.89
C ASP A 759 -30.47 -42.62 -31.53
N SER A 760 -30.44 -41.78 -30.49
CA SER A 760 -30.92 -42.19 -29.18
C SER A 760 -32.43 -42.42 -29.17
N GLN A 761 -32.90 -43.16 -28.16
CA GLN A 761 -34.33 -43.31 -27.90
C GLN A 761 -35.01 -41.96 -27.73
N LEU A 762 -34.38 -40.98 -27.08
CA LEU A 762 -34.89 -39.62 -26.92
C LEU A 762 -35.06 -38.92 -28.27
N VAL A 763 -34.10 -39.02 -29.19
CA VAL A 763 -34.26 -38.47 -30.55
C VAL A 763 -35.46 -39.11 -31.26
N CYS A 764 -35.66 -40.42 -31.10
CA CYS A 764 -36.83 -41.10 -31.65
C CYS A 764 -38.13 -40.65 -30.98
N GLN A 765 -38.16 -40.49 -29.64
CA GLN A 765 -39.30 -39.97 -28.87
C GLN A 765 -39.72 -38.59 -29.39
N LEU A 766 -38.75 -37.68 -29.54
CA LEU A 766 -38.98 -36.32 -29.99
C LEU A 766 -39.40 -36.26 -31.47
N ARG A 767 -38.76 -37.02 -32.36
CA ARG A 767 -39.04 -37.00 -33.81
C ARG A 767 -40.43 -37.55 -34.15
N ASN A 768 -40.86 -38.60 -33.45
CA ASN A 768 -42.06 -39.35 -33.83
C ASN A 768 -43.35 -38.86 -33.17
N SER A 769 -43.25 -38.01 -32.15
CA SER A 769 -44.40 -37.54 -31.36
C SER A 769 -44.81 -36.12 -31.76
N ALA A 770 -46.12 -35.84 -31.70
CA ALA A 770 -46.65 -34.50 -31.96
C ALA A 770 -46.64 -33.66 -30.67
N TRP A 771 -45.52 -33.00 -30.39
CA TRP A 771 -45.29 -32.26 -29.14
C TRP A 771 -44.84 -30.80 -29.34
N VAL A 772 -44.56 -30.39 -30.58
CA VAL A 772 -44.15 -29.02 -30.90
C VAL A 772 -45.41 -28.18 -31.12
N PRO A 773 -45.68 -27.14 -30.32
CA PRO A 773 -46.87 -26.31 -30.51
C PRO A 773 -46.71 -25.38 -31.72
N GLN A 774 -47.83 -25.03 -32.35
CA GLN A 774 -47.95 -24.01 -33.39
C GLN A 774 -48.92 -22.92 -32.92
N MET A 775 -48.82 -21.69 -33.45
CA MET A 775 -49.68 -20.55 -33.04
C MET A 775 -51.18 -20.77 -33.30
N ASP A 776 -51.54 -21.76 -34.11
CA ASP A 776 -52.93 -22.19 -34.35
C ASP A 776 -53.53 -23.03 -33.20
N GLY A 777 -52.75 -23.28 -32.14
CA GLY A 777 -53.15 -24.08 -30.98
C GLY A 777 -52.95 -25.59 -31.15
N GLY A 778 -52.45 -26.04 -32.31
CA GLY A 778 -52.14 -27.44 -32.60
C GLY A 778 -50.75 -27.86 -32.10
N PHE A 779 -50.58 -29.17 -31.87
CA PHE A 779 -49.28 -29.79 -31.64
C PHE A 779 -48.94 -30.66 -32.85
N VAL A 780 -47.79 -30.42 -33.47
CA VAL A 780 -47.32 -31.12 -34.66
C VAL A 780 -46.02 -31.87 -34.38
N LYS A 781 -45.65 -32.78 -35.27
CA LYS A 781 -44.33 -33.42 -35.23
C LYS A 781 -43.26 -32.40 -35.61
N PRO A 782 -42.02 -32.51 -35.09
CA PRO A 782 -40.96 -31.57 -35.44
C PRO A 782 -40.75 -31.37 -36.94
N ASN A 783 -40.85 -32.43 -37.75
CA ASN A 783 -40.65 -32.36 -39.20
C ASN A 783 -41.71 -31.53 -39.95
N GLU A 784 -42.90 -31.39 -39.37
CA GLU A 784 -44.04 -30.62 -39.89
C GLU A 784 -44.12 -29.22 -39.26
N ALA A 785 -43.32 -28.94 -38.23
CA ALA A 785 -43.31 -27.67 -37.53
C ALA A 785 -42.71 -26.54 -38.36
N ARG A 786 -43.31 -25.35 -38.27
CA ARG A 786 -42.77 -24.11 -38.84
C ARG A 786 -42.16 -23.28 -37.73
N ALA A 787 -40.92 -22.83 -37.91
CA ALA A 787 -40.22 -21.99 -36.93
C ALA A 787 -40.97 -20.66 -36.69
N GLU A 788 -41.54 -20.08 -37.75
CA GLU A 788 -42.33 -18.83 -37.73
C GLU A 788 -43.62 -18.93 -36.89
N LEU A 789 -44.14 -20.14 -36.68
CA LEU A 789 -45.39 -20.40 -35.96
C LEU A 789 -45.15 -20.91 -34.53
N LEU A 790 -43.92 -20.87 -34.02
CA LEU A 790 -43.66 -21.24 -32.63
C LEU A 790 -44.24 -20.17 -31.68
N PRO A 791 -44.97 -20.56 -30.61
CA PRO A 791 -45.45 -19.63 -29.59
C PRO A 791 -44.31 -18.92 -28.83
N GLU A 792 -44.65 -17.86 -28.10
CA GLU A 792 -43.70 -17.14 -27.25
C GLU A 792 -43.05 -18.06 -26.20
N GLY A 793 -41.72 -17.93 -26.04
CA GLY A 793 -40.91 -18.75 -25.12
C GLY A 793 -40.23 -19.98 -25.75
N PHE A 794 -40.35 -20.19 -27.06
CA PHE A 794 -39.64 -21.25 -27.82
C PHE A 794 -38.54 -20.64 -28.68
N VAL A 795 -37.35 -20.46 -28.12
CA VAL A 795 -36.20 -19.93 -28.88
C VAL A 795 -35.74 -20.96 -29.90
N PHE A 796 -35.83 -20.61 -31.18
CA PHE A 796 -35.42 -21.45 -32.31
C PHE A 796 -34.10 -20.95 -32.90
N ASP A 797 -33.10 -21.85 -32.93
CA ASP A 797 -31.83 -21.63 -33.60
C ASP A 797 -31.54 -22.80 -34.55
N PRO A 798 -31.53 -22.59 -35.88
CA PRO A 798 -31.28 -23.65 -36.86
C PRO A 798 -29.87 -24.25 -36.77
N GLY A 799 -28.93 -23.60 -36.04
CA GLY A 799 -27.60 -24.11 -35.76
C GLY A 799 -27.55 -25.27 -34.76
N LEU A 800 -28.58 -25.45 -33.92
CA LEU A 800 -28.59 -26.47 -32.88
C LEU A 800 -28.64 -27.88 -33.45
N SER A 801 -27.65 -28.70 -33.12
CA SER A 801 -27.48 -30.04 -33.69
C SER A 801 -28.65 -30.98 -33.40
N TRP A 802 -29.36 -30.78 -32.28
CA TRP A 802 -30.50 -31.60 -31.90
C TRP A 802 -31.75 -31.33 -32.75
N LEU A 803 -32.00 -30.07 -33.13
CA LEU A 803 -33.12 -29.70 -34.01
C LEU A 803 -32.96 -30.32 -35.41
N LYS A 804 -31.74 -30.30 -35.95
CA LYS A 804 -31.41 -30.99 -37.21
C LYS A 804 -31.64 -32.50 -37.10
N ARG A 805 -31.27 -33.10 -35.96
CA ARG A 805 -31.39 -34.55 -35.74
C ARG A 805 -32.84 -35.01 -35.58
N ILE A 806 -33.74 -34.19 -35.01
CA ILE A 806 -35.18 -34.49 -34.99
C ILE A 806 -35.89 -34.10 -36.29
N GLU A 807 -35.14 -33.67 -37.31
CA GLU A 807 -35.62 -33.29 -38.64
C GLU A 807 -36.60 -32.11 -38.63
N PHE A 808 -36.40 -31.14 -37.73
CA PHE A 808 -37.30 -29.99 -37.58
C PHE A 808 -37.49 -29.25 -38.91
N GLY A 809 -38.74 -29.01 -39.33
CA GLY A 809 -39.08 -28.27 -40.55
C GLY A 809 -38.73 -28.94 -41.88
N LYS A 810 -38.16 -30.15 -41.88
CA LYS A 810 -37.70 -30.84 -43.11
C LYS A 810 -38.83 -31.10 -44.12
N ALA A 811 -40.06 -31.36 -43.66
CA ALA A 811 -41.21 -31.51 -44.56
C ALA A 811 -41.66 -30.17 -45.17
N VAL A 812 -41.39 -29.07 -44.49
CA VAL A 812 -41.68 -27.71 -44.95
C VAL A 812 -40.61 -27.24 -45.94
N GLU A 813 -39.32 -27.51 -45.66
CA GLU A 813 -38.21 -27.24 -46.59
C GLU A 813 -38.37 -27.99 -47.91
N ALA A 814 -38.75 -29.27 -47.87
CA ALA A 814 -39.03 -30.05 -49.08
C ALA A 814 -40.16 -29.44 -49.92
N LYS A 815 -41.21 -28.92 -49.28
CA LYS A 815 -42.30 -28.19 -49.97
C LYS A 815 -41.84 -26.86 -50.56
N ASN A 816 -40.99 -26.12 -49.86
CA ASN A 816 -40.46 -24.83 -50.32
C ASN A 816 -39.46 -25.00 -51.48
N GLU A 817 -38.63 -26.04 -51.45
CA GLU A 817 -37.67 -26.34 -52.53
C GLU A 817 -38.40 -26.79 -53.80
N GLN A 818 -39.48 -27.56 -53.65
CA GLN A 818 -40.36 -27.92 -54.77
C GLN A 818 -40.98 -26.67 -55.42
N ALA A 819 -41.44 -25.70 -54.63
CA ALA A 819 -41.94 -24.41 -55.15
C ALA A 819 -40.84 -23.54 -55.80
N ARG A 820 -39.59 -23.59 -55.33
CA ARG A 820 -38.45 -22.89 -55.94
C ARG A 820 -38.06 -23.49 -57.30
N LEU A 821 -38.07 -24.81 -57.43
CA LEU A 821 -37.82 -25.49 -58.70
C LEU A 821 -38.90 -25.13 -59.74
N GLU A 822 -40.16 -25.07 -59.34
CA GLU A 822 -41.27 -24.60 -60.19
C GLU A 822 -41.09 -23.14 -60.63
N ALA A 823 -40.59 -22.26 -59.76
CA ALA A 823 -40.30 -20.87 -60.09
C ALA A 823 -39.09 -20.69 -61.02
N ALA A 824 -38.05 -21.54 -60.90
CA ALA A 824 -36.88 -21.52 -61.79
C ALA A 824 -37.24 -21.93 -63.23
N VAL A 825 -38.11 -22.94 -63.39
CA VAL A 825 -38.66 -23.35 -64.70
C VAL A 825 -39.50 -22.22 -65.33
N ALA A 826 -40.23 -21.46 -64.52
CA ALA A 826 -40.98 -20.29 -65.00
C ALA A 826 -40.05 -19.13 -65.47
N ALA A 827 -38.90 -18.94 -64.82
CA ALA A 827 -37.92 -17.91 -65.19
C ALA A 827 -37.24 -18.21 -66.53
N GLU A 828 -36.91 -19.47 -66.81
CA GLU A 828 -36.33 -19.90 -68.09
C GLU A 828 -37.33 -19.71 -69.26
N LYS A 829 -38.60 -20.00 -69.02
CA LYS A 829 -39.69 -19.75 -69.98
C LYS A 829 -39.90 -18.25 -70.25
N LYS A 830 -39.70 -17.39 -69.25
CA LYS A 830 -39.75 -15.92 -69.38
C LYS A 830 -38.59 -15.38 -70.22
N SER A 831 -37.38 -15.90 -70.06
CA SER A 831 -36.20 -15.51 -70.85
C SER A 831 -36.37 -15.80 -72.35
N ARG A 832 -36.96 -16.95 -72.73
CA ARG A 832 -37.29 -17.27 -74.14
C ARG A 832 -38.31 -16.30 -74.75
N LYS A 833 -39.34 -15.90 -73.99
CA LYS A 833 -40.35 -14.92 -74.46
C LYS A 833 -39.74 -13.53 -74.70
N ILE A 834 -38.81 -13.10 -73.84
CA ILE A 834 -38.10 -11.80 -73.98
C ILE A 834 -37.28 -11.75 -75.27
N SER A 835 -36.58 -12.84 -75.62
CA SER A 835 -35.77 -12.89 -76.85
C SER A 835 -36.61 -12.83 -78.13
N ALA A 836 -37.76 -13.52 -78.16
CA ALA A 836 -38.64 -13.53 -79.33
C ALA A 836 -39.36 -12.18 -79.56
N ALA A 837 -39.68 -11.45 -78.49
CA ALA A 837 -40.31 -10.14 -78.58
C ALA A 837 -39.35 -9.07 -79.14
N ALA A 838 -38.06 -9.17 -78.80
CA ALA A 838 -37.03 -8.26 -79.30
C ALA A 838 -36.74 -8.45 -80.81
N GLU A 839 -36.78 -9.68 -81.34
CA GLU A 839 -36.59 -9.96 -82.77
C GLU A 839 -37.74 -9.46 -83.65
N LEU A 840 -38.97 -9.43 -83.12
CA LEU A 840 -40.18 -8.99 -83.82
C LEU A 840 -40.51 -7.50 -83.60
N GLY A 841 -39.69 -6.78 -82.83
CA GLY A 841 -39.79 -5.32 -82.65
C GLY A 841 -40.81 -4.84 -81.61
N PHE A 842 -41.22 -5.69 -80.66
CA PHE A 842 -42.10 -5.29 -79.55
C PHE A 842 -41.29 -4.71 -78.38
N GLU A 843 -41.73 -3.58 -77.82
CA GLU A 843 -41.05 -2.91 -76.70
C GLU A 843 -41.23 -3.65 -75.37
N LYS A 844 -42.34 -4.38 -75.19
CA LYS A 844 -42.58 -5.21 -74.00
C LYS A 844 -42.68 -6.69 -74.38
N PRO A 845 -41.99 -7.59 -73.65
CA PRO A 845 -42.03 -9.03 -73.89
C PRO A 845 -43.41 -9.66 -73.81
N GLU A 846 -44.32 -9.08 -73.02
CA GLU A 846 -45.68 -9.55 -72.84
C GLU A 846 -46.58 -9.27 -74.06
N ASP A 847 -46.19 -8.34 -74.93
CA ASP A 847 -46.99 -7.93 -76.10
C ASP A 847 -46.92 -8.97 -77.24
N ILE A 848 -46.00 -9.93 -77.18
CA ILE A 848 -45.94 -11.02 -78.16
C ILE A 848 -47.22 -11.87 -78.16
N GLU A 849 -47.97 -11.88 -77.04
CA GLU A 849 -49.27 -12.54 -76.90
C GLU A 849 -50.37 -11.85 -77.73
N TRP A 850 -50.13 -10.64 -78.24
CA TRP A 850 -51.03 -9.98 -79.20
C TRP A 850 -51.05 -10.69 -80.54
N LEU A 851 -49.98 -11.38 -80.93
CA LEU A 851 -49.94 -12.14 -82.19
C LEU A 851 -50.89 -13.34 -82.15
N GLU A 852 -50.99 -14.01 -80.99
CA GLU A 852 -51.93 -15.11 -80.79
C GLU A 852 -53.38 -14.58 -80.82
N LYS A 853 -53.65 -13.45 -80.15
CA LYS A 853 -54.99 -12.80 -80.17
C LYS A 853 -55.36 -12.21 -81.53
N PHE A 854 -54.40 -11.68 -82.29
CA PHE A 854 -54.64 -11.18 -83.65
C PHE A 854 -54.91 -12.33 -84.63
N ALA A 855 -54.33 -13.52 -84.40
CA ALA A 855 -54.65 -14.71 -85.18
C ALA A 855 -56.11 -15.18 -84.98
N GLU A 856 -56.71 -14.90 -83.81
CA GLU A 856 -58.10 -15.23 -83.45
C GLU A 856 -59.17 -14.29 -84.05
N VAL A 857 -58.78 -13.10 -84.56
CA VAL A 857 -59.71 -12.16 -85.24
C VAL A 857 -60.12 -12.71 -86.62
N PRO A 858 -61.40 -12.59 -87.05
CA PRO A 858 -61.85 -13.00 -88.38
C PRO A 858 -61.03 -12.37 -89.52
N ALA A 859 -60.90 -13.07 -90.65
CA ALA A 859 -60.07 -12.62 -91.77
C ALA A 859 -60.54 -11.28 -92.38
N GLU A 860 -61.85 -11.07 -92.53
CA GLU A 860 -62.43 -9.84 -93.11
C GLU A 860 -62.13 -8.59 -92.28
N ASP A 861 -62.19 -8.71 -90.95
CA ASP A 861 -61.90 -7.59 -90.05
C ASP A 861 -60.40 -7.28 -90.00
N ARG A 862 -59.53 -8.29 -90.15
CA ARG A 862 -58.08 -8.09 -90.28
C ARG A 862 -57.72 -7.38 -91.57
N GLU A 863 -58.33 -7.75 -92.69
CA GLU A 863 -58.12 -7.10 -93.99
C GLU A 863 -58.62 -5.64 -93.98
N ARG A 864 -59.80 -5.37 -93.40
CA ARG A 864 -60.31 -4.00 -93.25
C ARG A 864 -59.40 -3.12 -92.39
N LEU A 865 -58.91 -3.63 -91.26
CA LEU A 865 -57.99 -2.90 -90.38
C LEU A 865 -56.62 -2.66 -91.06
N LEU A 866 -56.16 -3.62 -91.86
CA LEU A 866 -54.96 -3.47 -92.67
C LEU A 866 -55.14 -2.43 -93.78
N ASP A 867 -56.30 -2.37 -94.43
CA ASP A 867 -56.62 -1.36 -95.46
C ASP A 867 -56.76 0.04 -94.88
N GLU A 868 -57.46 0.21 -93.75
CA GLU A 868 -57.52 1.49 -93.02
C GLU A 868 -56.12 1.95 -92.61
N TRP A 869 -55.27 1.05 -92.12
CA TRP A 869 -53.88 1.35 -91.76
C TRP A 869 -52.99 1.65 -92.98
N GLN A 870 -53.17 0.94 -94.10
CA GLN A 870 -52.46 1.24 -95.35
C GLN A 870 -52.87 2.61 -95.91
N SER A 871 -54.15 3.00 -95.82
CA SER A 871 -54.62 4.33 -96.21
C SER A 871 -54.03 5.46 -95.35
N LEU A 872 -53.72 5.18 -94.07
CA LEU A 872 -53.05 6.11 -93.16
C LEU A 872 -51.55 6.28 -93.48
N LYS A 873 -50.93 5.32 -94.19
CA LYS A 873 -49.52 5.40 -94.60
C LYS A 873 -49.30 6.18 -95.90
N THR A 874 -50.32 6.39 -96.72
CA THR A 874 -50.19 7.13 -97.98
C THR A 874 -50.48 8.63 -97.77
N ARG A 875 -49.48 9.39 -97.29
CA ARG A 875 -49.54 10.87 -97.35
C ARG A 875 -49.19 11.31 -98.77
N SER A 876 -50.14 11.95 -99.47
CA SER A 876 -49.88 12.70 -100.70
C SER A 876 -49.21 14.05 -100.37
N ASP A 877 -48.28 14.52 -101.22
CA ASP A 877 -47.52 15.74 -101.00
C ASP A 877 -48.42 16.98 -100.90
N LEU A 878 -48.13 17.85 -99.92
CA LEU A 878 -48.86 19.10 -99.72
C LEU A 878 -48.61 20.08 -100.87
N PRO A 879 -49.60 20.93 -101.23
CA PRO A 879 -49.46 21.91 -102.28
C PRO A 879 -48.35 22.94 -101.97
N VAL A 880 -47.43 23.13 -102.91
CA VAL A 880 -46.39 24.16 -102.87
C VAL A 880 -46.72 25.24 -103.91
N SER A 881 -46.86 26.49 -103.47
CA SER A 881 -47.14 27.63 -104.35
C SER A 881 -46.16 28.78 -104.09
N GLU A 882 -45.30 29.07 -105.06
CA GLU A 882 -44.29 30.13 -105.02
C GLU A 882 -44.49 31.16 -106.15
N PRO A 883 -44.40 32.47 -105.86
CA PRO A 883 -44.54 33.48 -106.90
C PRO A 883 -43.24 33.62 -107.68
N ARG A 884 -43.31 33.55 -109.02
CA ARG A 884 -42.15 33.71 -109.93
C ARG A 884 -41.36 35.02 -109.72
N ASN A 885 -41.99 36.08 -109.21
CA ASN A 885 -41.33 37.33 -108.83
C ASN A 885 -41.97 37.86 -107.53
N PRO A 886 -41.37 37.56 -106.36
CA PRO A 886 -41.95 37.91 -105.07
C PRO A 886 -42.08 39.41 -104.83
N GLU A 887 -41.07 40.21 -105.21
CA GLU A 887 -41.05 41.66 -104.97
C GLU A 887 -42.16 42.38 -105.73
N ARG A 888 -42.31 42.09 -107.03
CA ARG A 888 -43.35 42.69 -107.87
C ARG A 888 -44.76 42.26 -107.45
N ARG A 889 -44.89 41.04 -106.91
CA ARG A 889 -46.16 40.55 -106.35
C ARG A 889 -46.48 41.28 -105.06
N ALA A 890 -45.53 41.41 -104.14
CA ALA A 890 -45.72 42.10 -102.88
C ALA A 890 -46.09 43.58 -103.08
N GLU A 891 -45.50 44.26 -104.08
CA GLU A 891 -45.86 45.63 -104.44
C GLU A 891 -47.33 45.72 -104.92
N LYS A 892 -47.73 44.84 -105.83
CA LYS A 892 -49.11 44.78 -106.34
C LYS A 892 -50.13 44.39 -105.27
N VAL A 893 -49.78 43.46 -104.37
CA VAL A 893 -50.62 43.08 -103.22
C VAL A 893 -50.74 44.26 -102.25
N GLY A 894 -49.66 45.02 -102.05
CA GLY A 894 -49.67 46.25 -101.27
C GLY A 894 -50.56 47.35 -101.85
N GLU A 895 -50.50 47.57 -103.18
CA GLU A 895 -51.38 48.52 -103.88
C GLU A 895 -52.87 48.14 -103.73
N ILE A 896 -53.20 46.87 -103.91
CA ILE A 896 -54.57 46.35 -103.73
C ILE A 896 -55.00 46.50 -102.26
N ALA A 897 -54.12 46.15 -101.31
CA ALA A 897 -54.38 46.28 -99.88
C ALA A 897 -54.63 47.73 -99.44
N ALA A 898 -53.99 48.72 -100.06
CA ALA A 898 -54.23 50.14 -99.77
C ALA A 898 -55.68 50.55 -100.08
N THR A 899 -56.25 50.00 -101.15
CA THR A 899 -57.64 50.25 -101.59
C THR A 899 -58.69 49.40 -100.87
N ALA A 900 -58.29 48.53 -99.94
CA ALA A 900 -59.21 47.62 -99.24
C ALA A 900 -60.23 48.38 -98.36
N PRO A 901 -61.48 47.89 -98.27
CA PRO A 901 -62.56 48.56 -97.54
C PRO A 901 -62.29 48.60 -96.03
N GLU A 902 -62.50 49.79 -95.43
CA GLU A 902 -62.36 50.03 -93.99
C GLU A 902 -63.44 49.34 -93.15
N ARG A 903 -63.05 48.85 -91.97
CA ARG A 903 -63.96 48.20 -91.03
C ARG A 903 -64.72 49.23 -90.19
N LYS A 904 -65.95 49.54 -90.59
CA LYS A 904 -66.90 50.31 -89.77
C LYS A 904 -67.82 49.37 -88.99
N THR A 905 -67.88 49.56 -87.68
CA THR A 905 -68.78 48.82 -86.77
C THR A 905 -69.51 49.82 -85.88
N GLU A 906 -70.82 50.02 -86.09
CA GLU A 906 -71.70 50.76 -85.16
C GLU A 906 -72.62 49.79 -84.42
N MET A 907 -72.76 49.99 -83.10
CA MET A 907 -73.49 49.10 -82.17
C MET A 907 -74.99 49.43 -82.10
N ARG A 908 -75.84 48.58 -82.69
CA ARG A 908 -77.20 48.25 -82.21
C ARG A 908 -77.57 46.80 -82.57
N THR A 909 -78.49 46.22 -81.80
CA THR A 909 -78.94 44.82 -81.81
C THR A 909 -79.18 44.25 -83.22
N ARG A 910 -78.32 43.30 -83.61
CA ARG A 910 -78.16 42.63 -84.91
C ARG A 910 -77.68 43.57 -86.02
N SER A 911 -76.37 43.66 -86.23
CA SER A 911 -75.80 44.22 -87.45
C SER A 911 -74.97 43.17 -88.21
N VAL A 912 -75.35 42.92 -89.46
CA VAL A 912 -74.51 42.27 -90.47
C VAL A 912 -73.71 43.39 -91.11
N SER A 913 -72.37 43.34 -91.06
CA SER A 913 -71.53 44.33 -91.74
C SER A 913 -71.65 44.18 -93.25
N VAL A 914 -72.08 45.24 -93.94
CA VAL A 914 -72.13 45.33 -95.41
C VAL A 914 -70.72 45.17 -95.98
N GLY A 915 -70.55 44.32 -97.00
CA GLY A 915 -69.26 44.02 -97.66
C GLY A 915 -68.48 42.81 -97.11
N ARG A 916 -69.09 41.92 -96.30
CA ARG A 916 -68.43 40.70 -95.77
C ARG A 916 -68.45 39.51 -96.73
N GLU A 917 -69.54 39.32 -97.47
CA GLU A 917 -69.72 38.14 -98.33
C GLU A 917 -68.84 38.21 -99.58
N ASP A 918 -68.75 39.38 -100.23
CA ASP A 918 -67.92 39.56 -101.43
C ASP A 918 -66.43 39.23 -101.19
N VAL A 919 -65.88 39.67 -100.05
CA VAL A 919 -64.47 39.38 -99.66
C VAL A 919 -64.27 37.90 -99.33
N LYS A 920 -65.30 37.22 -98.77
CA LYS A 920 -65.22 35.78 -98.50
C LYS A 920 -65.26 34.94 -99.78
N ASP A 921 -65.99 35.37 -100.80
CA ASP A 921 -66.01 34.69 -102.08
C ASP A 921 -64.66 34.83 -102.82
N GLU A 922 -64.06 36.02 -102.79
CA GLU A 922 -62.68 36.24 -103.27
C GLU A 922 -61.66 35.40 -102.52
N ALA A 923 -61.75 35.35 -101.18
CA ALA A 923 -60.90 34.51 -100.34
C ALA A 923 -61.06 33.02 -100.70
N GLY A 924 -62.28 32.59 -101.01
CA GLY A 924 -62.55 31.24 -101.48
C GLY A 924 -61.82 30.86 -102.75
N GLN A 925 -61.81 31.75 -103.74
CA GLN A 925 -61.11 31.51 -105.01
C GLN A 925 -59.60 31.51 -104.81
N TYR A 926 -59.09 32.46 -104.02
CA TYR A 926 -57.68 32.55 -103.68
C TYR A 926 -57.18 31.28 -102.96
N LEU A 927 -57.89 30.82 -101.94
CA LEU A 927 -57.49 29.64 -101.17
C LEU A 927 -57.54 28.35 -101.97
N ARG A 928 -58.51 28.19 -102.87
CA ARG A 928 -58.53 27.03 -103.79
C ARG A 928 -57.31 27.02 -104.71
N GLN A 929 -56.84 28.18 -105.16
CA GLN A 929 -55.62 28.24 -105.97
C GLN A 929 -54.36 27.91 -105.15
N GLN A 930 -54.34 28.24 -103.86
CA GLN A 930 -53.19 28.00 -102.99
C GLN A 930 -53.10 26.56 -102.46
N TYR A 931 -54.24 25.95 -102.10
CA TYR A 931 -54.26 24.70 -101.33
C TYR A 931 -54.86 23.50 -102.05
N THR A 932 -54.99 23.58 -103.38
CA THR A 932 -55.36 22.42 -104.19
C THR A 932 -54.10 21.80 -104.80
N ASN A 933 -53.92 20.49 -104.61
CA ASN A 933 -52.91 19.70 -105.31
C ASN A 933 -53.59 18.48 -105.96
N ASP A 934 -53.24 18.16 -107.21
CA ASP A 934 -53.83 17.05 -107.98
C ASP A 934 -55.39 16.99 -107.96
N GLY A 935 -56.05 18.15 -107.93
CA GLY A 935 -57.52 18.25 -107.94
C GLY A 935 -58.21 17.96 -106.60
N GLU A 936 -57.43 17.77 -105.53
CA GLU A 936 -57.89 17.63 -104.14
C GLU A 936 -57.52 18.88 -103.33
N LEU A 937 -58.49 19.41 -102.58
CA LEU A 937 -58.26 20.55 -101.68
C LEU A 937 -57.84 20.04 -100.30
N PHE A 938 -56.80 20.63 -99.72
CA PHE A 938 -56.26 20.20 -98.43
C PHE A 938 -56.60 21.17 -97.31
N CYS A 939 -56.90 20.62 -96.13
CA CYS A 939 -57.06 21.40 -94.90
C CYS A 939 -55.68 21.86 -94.40
N GLN A 940 -55.55 23.15 -94.07
CA GLN A 940 -54.28 23.71 -93.60
C GLN A 940 -53.82 23.17 -92.24
N VAL A 941 -54.74 22.69 -91.38
CA VAL A 941 -54.41 22.17 -90.04
C VAL A 941 -54.07 20.69 -90.10
N CYS A 942 -55.07 19.83 -90.36
CA CYS A 942 -54.82 18.38 -90.36
C CYS A 942 -54.04 17.88 -91.57
N LYS A 943 -53.80 18.73 -92.59
CA LYS A 943 -53.03 18.42 -93.81
C LYS A 943 -53.62 17.25 -94.62
N ARG A 944 -54.92 16.99 -94.43
CA ARG A 944 -55.67 15.95 -95.16
C ARG A 944 -56.53 16.58 -96.24
N ARG A 945 -56.85 15.78 -97.28
CA ARG A 945 -57.89 16.13 -98.25
C ARG A 945 -59.21 16.44 -97.55
N MET A 946 -59.99 17.38 -98.10
CA MET A 946 -61.29 17.71 -97.53
C MET A 946 -62.18 16.47 -97.43
N PRO A 947 -62.91 16.28 -96.33
CA PRO A 947 -63.54 15.01 -95.99
C PRO A 947 -64.69 14.63 -96.91
N PHE A 948 -65.28 15.60 -97.63
CA PHE A 948 -66.37 15.38 -98.57
C PHE A 948 -66.44 16.47 -99.64
N ARG A 949 -67.15 16.17 -100.73
CA ARG A 949 -67.43 17.06 -101.86
C ARG A 949 -68.90 17.48 -101.84
N LEU A 950 -69.20 18.66 -102.35
CA LEU A 950 -70.56 19.14 -102.60
C LEU A 950 -71.16 18.42 -103.82
N ASP A 951 -72.47 18.55 -104.02
CA ASP A 951 -73.20 17.92 -105.13
C ASP A 951 -72.66 18.33 -106.52
N ASP A 952 -72.01 19.50 -106.61
CA ASP A 952 -71.32 19.99 -107.82
C ASP A 952 -69.91 19.39 -108.04
N GLY A 953 -69.49 18.48 -107.16
CA GLY A 953 -68.19 17.81 -107.17
C GLY A 953 -67.04 18.62 -106.57
N SER A 954 -67.27 19.88 -106.18
CA SER A 954 -66.23 20.71 -105.56
C SER A 954 -66.00 20.33 -104.09
N ALA A 955 -64.75 20.45 -103.63
CA ALA A 955 -64.43 20.16 -102.23
C ALA A 955 -65.08 21.20 -101.30
N TYR A 956 -65.79 20.73 -100.26
CA TYR A 956 -66.34 21.61 -99.23
C TYR A 956 -65.24 22.01 -98.23
N PHE A 957 -65.17 23.29 -97.91
CA PHE A 957 -64.30 23.79 -96.87
C PHE A 957 -64.84 25.07 -96.24
N GLU A 958 -64.44 25.30 -94.99
CA GLU A 958 -64.77 26.48 -94.22
C GLU A 958 -63.70 27.56 -94.45
N ARG A 959 -64.16 28.76 -94.83
CA ARG A 959 -63.33 29.96 -94.95
C ARG A 959 -63.30 30.64 -93.60
N VAL A 960 -62.21 30.47 -92.86
CA VAL A 960 -62.08 30.97 -91.49
C VAL A 960 -61.19 32.20 -91.50
N GLU A 961 -61.70 33.32 -91.00
CA GLU A 961 -60.94 34.57 -90.88
C GLU A 961 -59.80 34.35 -89.88
N PHE A 962 -58.57 34.68 -90.26
CA PHE A 962 -57.37 34.32 -89.48
C PHE A 962 -57.02 35.37 -88.41
N LEU A 963 -56.80 36.63 -88.83
CA LEU A 963 -56.43 37.72 -87.91
C LEU A 963 -57.56 38.75 -87.83
N PRO A 964 -58.51 38.60 -86.89
CA PRO A 964 -59.60 39.54 -86.73
C PRO A 964 -59.16 40.88 -86.13
N SER A 965 -57.88 41.11 -85.84
CA SER A 965 -57.33 42.38 -85.33
C SER A 965 -56.98 43.41 -86.43
N LEU A 966 -56.94 43.00 -87.71
CA LEU A 966 -56.65 43.92 -88.82
C LEU A 966 -57.80 44.93 -89.04
N GLN A 967 -57.42 46.16 -89.41
CA GLN A 967 -58.33 47.32 -89.55
C GLN A 967 -59.14 47.28 -90.84
N LYS A 968 -58.59 46.74 -91.93
CA LYS A 968 -59.31 46.53 -93.20
C LYS A 968 -59.60 45.05 -93.44
N ARG A 969 -60.56 44.76 -94.32
CA ARG A 969 -60.87 43.37 -94.72
C ARG A 969 -60.05 42.97 -95.92
N TYR A 970 -59.21 41.95 -95.73
CA TYR A 970 -58.32 41.41 -96.76
C TYR A 970 -58.70 39.98 -97.08
N HIS A 971 -58.86 39.63 -98.36
CA HIS A 971 -59.21 38.26 -98.76
C HIS A 971 -58.07 37.27 -98.49
N GLN A 972 -56.83 37.74 -98.37
CA GLN A 972 -55.67 36.94 -97.97
C GLN A 972 -55.65 36.60 -96.47
N ASN A 973 -56.52 37.19 -95.64
CA ASN A 973 -56.56 36.95 -94.20
C ASN A 973 -57.55 35.82 -93.82
N TYR A 974 -57.62 34.77 -94.65
CA TYR A 974 -58.54 33.66 -94.47
C TYR A 974 -57.82 32.32 -94.62
N LEU A 975 -58.31 31.29 -93.93
CA LEU A 975 -57.80 29.92 -93.99
C LEU A 975 -58.83 28.98 -94.62
N ALA A 976 -58.33 27.93 -95.29
CA ALA A 976 -59.08 26.80 -95.79
C ALA A 976 -59.02 25.62 -94.82
N LEU A 977 -60.09 25.43 -94.05
CA LEU A 977 -60.16 24.39 -93.02
C LEU A 977 -61.30 23.41 -93.27
N CYS A 978 -61.11 22.15 -92.86
CA CYS A 978 -62.21 21.18 -92.82
C CYS A 978 -63.21 21.57 -91.72
N PRO A 979 -64.45 21.06 -91.73
CA PRO A 979 -65.48 21.45 -90.76
C PRO A 979 -65.04 21.27 -89.30
N THR A 980 -64.30 20.19 -89.02
CA THR A 980 -63.81 19.89 -87.67
C THR A 980 -62.74 20.87 -87.23
N ASP A 981 -61.71 21.09 -88.05
CA ASP A 981 -60.61 21.99 -87.68
C ASP A 981 -61.06 23.46 -87.70
N ALA A 982 -62.03 23.80 -88.54
CA ALA A 982 -62.68 25.11 -88.52
C ALA A 982 -63.43 25.35 -87.22
N ALA A 983 -64.14 24.34 -86.70
CA ALA A 983 -64.81 24.42 -85.41
C ALA A 983 -63.78 24.54 -84.27
N LYS A 984 -62.70 23.73 -84.30
CA LYS A 984 -61.62 23.85 -83.33
C LYS A 984 -61.00 25.25 -83.34
N PHE A 985 -60.69 25.79 -84.52
CA PHE A 985 -60.10 27.12 -84.65
C PHE A 985 -61.05 28.23 -84.17
N ARG A 986 -62.34 28.16 -84.50
CA ARG A 986 -63.30 29.22 -84.13
C ARG A 986 -63.71 29.22 -82.66
N PHE A 987 -63.72 28.06 -82.00
CA PHE A 987 -64.33 27.90 -80.68
C PHE A 987 -63.38 27.37 -79.60
N ALA A 988 -62.22 26.86 -79.98
CA ALA A 988 -61.28 26.20 -79.07
C ALA A 988 -59.81 26.48 -79.45
N ASN A 989 -59.52 27.70 -79.90
CA ASN A 989 -58.15 28.14 -80.17
C ASN A 989 -57.54 28.80 -78.94
N GLY A 990 -56.62 28.10 -78.27
CA GLY A 990 -55.91 28.60 -77.09
C GLY A 990 -54.82 29.62 -77.40
N THR A 991 -54.51 29.83 -78.69
CA THR A 991 -53.46 30.75 -79.17
C THR A 991 -54.00 32.03 -79.81
N ASP A 992 -55.32 32.27 -79.77
CA ASP A 992 -56.00 33.33 -80.52
C ASP A 992 -55.42 34.73 -80.26
N ASP A 993 -55.16 35.08 -78.99
CA ASP A 993 -54.64 36.40 -78.59
C ASP A 993 -53.19 36.66 -79.05
N MET A 994 -52.44 35.62 -79.43
CA MET A 994 -51.03 35.71 -79.81
C MET A 994 -50.79 35.44 -81.31
N LEU A 995 -51.84 35.14 -82.08
CA LEU A 995 -51.69 34.71 -83.49
C LEU A 995 -50.98 35.75 -84.37
N LEU A 996 -51.22 37.04 -84.16
CA LEU A 996 -50.60 38.10 -84.96
C LEU A 996 -49.08 38.13 -84.76
N ASP A 997 -48.63 38.04 -83.51
CA ASP A 997 -47.21 38.12 -83.17
C ASP A 997 -46.48 36.84 -83.61
N LEU A 998 -47.06 35.68 -83.32
CA LEU A 998 -46.53 34.38 -83.76
C LEU A 998 -46.43 34.30 -85.30
N PHE A 999 -47.39 34.85 -86.04
CA PHE A 999 -47.35 34.85 -87.50
C PHE A 999 -46.34 35.86 -88.09
N CYS A 1000 -46.14 37.02 -87.46
CA CYS A 1000 -45.13 37.97 -87.91
C CYS A 1000 -43.71 37.40 -87.81
N ASP A 1001 -43.43 36.70 -86.72
CA ASP A 1001 -42.13 36.06 -86.42
C ASP A 1001 -41.95 34.71 -87.14
N LEU A 1002 -42.94 34.29 -87.92
CA LEU A 1002 -42.91 33.00 -88.59
C LEU A 1002 -41.96 33.01 -89.80
N ASP A 1003 -40.82 32.33 -89.67
CA ASP A 1003 -39.85 32.16 -90.76
C ASP A 1003 -40.05 30.85 -91.57
N SER A 1004 -41.03 30.03 -91.18
CA SER A 1004 -41.37 28.76 -91.82
C SER A 1004 -42.77 28.80 -92.48
N GLU A 1005 -43.14 27.71 -93.15
CA GLU A 1005 -44.47 27.54 -93.73
C GLU A 1005 -45.51 27.03 -92.73
N GLU A 1006 -45.14 26.75 -91.47
CA GLU A 1006 -46.04 26.14 -90.49
C GLU A 1006 -46.11 26.93 -89.19
N LEU A 1007 -47.30 27.45 -88.89
CA LEU A 1007 -47.57 28.14 -87.63
C LEU A 1007 -48.04 27.16 -86.57
N GLU A 1008 -47.32 27.05 -85.45
CA GLU A 1008 -47.76 26.30 -84.28
C GLU A 1008 -48.92 27.01 -83.57
N VAL A 1009 -49.98 26.26 -83.29
CA VAL A 1009 -51.21 26.72 -82.64
C VAL A 1009 -51.74 25.66 -81.67
N ILE A 1010 -52.46 26.08 -80.65
CA ILE A 1010 -53.12 25.15 -79.72
C ILE A 1010 -54.60 25.10 -80.04
N LEU A 1011 -55.08 23.98 -80.59
CA LEU A 1011 -56.48 23.77 -80.95
C LEU A 1011 -57.08 22.64 -80.13
N ALA A 1012 -58.15 22.93 -79.38
CA ALA A 1012 -58.82 22.00 -78.48
C ALA A 1012 -57.86 21.27 -77.52
N GLN A 1013 -56.94 22.04 -76.90
CA GLN A 1013 -55.90 21.57 -75.96
C GLN A 1013 -54.84 20.64 -76.57
N ASN A 1014 -54.74 20.55 -77.89
CA ASN A 1014 -53.65 19.83 -78.56
C ASN A 1014 -52.79 20.82 -79.36
N ASP A 1015 -51.48 20.56 -79.39
CA ASP A 1015 -50.53 21.27 -80.23
C ASP A 1015 -50.73 20.82 -81.68
N GLU A 1016 -51.09 21.76 -82.56
CA GLU A 1016 -51.37 21.55 -83.97
C GLU A 1016 -50.57 22.58 -84.79
N THR A 1017 -50.41 22.36 -86.10
CA THR A 1017 -49.78 23.36 -86.98
C THR A 1017 -50.67 23.76 -88.14
N ILE A 1018 -50.66 25.05 -88.49
CA ILE A 1018 -51.34 25.60 -89.66
C ILE A 1018 -50.32 25.80 -90.78
N TYR A 1019 -50.53 25.09 -91.88
CA TYR A 1019 -49.68 25.18 -93.06
C TYR A 1019 -50.04 26.38 -93.95
N PHE A 1020 -49.03 27.15 -94.36
CA PHE A 1020 -49.09 28.28 -95.27
C PHE A 1020 -48.18 28.05 -96.49
N THR A 1021 -48.72 28.21 -97.70
CA THR A 1021 -47.85 28.26 -98.88
C THR A 1021 -46.98 29.51 -98.81
N LYS A 1022 -45.77 29.49 -99.38
CA LYS A 1022 -44.88 30.66 -99.40
C LYS A 1022 -45.55 31.90 -99.99
N THR A 1023 -46.38 31.72 -101.02
CA THR A 1023 -47.16 32.81 -101.60
C THR A 1023 -48.17 33.39 -100.60
N HIS A 1024 -48.93 32.54 -99.92
CA HIS A 1024 -49.93 32.99 -98.97
C HIS A 1024 -49.30 33.66 -97.74
N LEU A 1025 -48.21 33.10 -97.24
CA LEU A 1025 -47.42 33.67 -96.15
C LEU A 1025 -46.92 35.08 -96.50
N ALA A 1026 -46.29 35.25 -97.67
CA ALA A 1026 -45.74 36.53 -98.11
C ALA A 1026 -46.83 37.58 -98.38
N ASP A 1027 -47.93 37.18 -99.05
CA ASP A 1027 -49.05 38.07 -99.32
C ASP A 1027 -49.67 38.59 -98.01
N LEU A 1028 -49.87 37.71 -97.01
CA LEU A 1028 -50.45 38.08 -95.73
C LEU A 1028 -49.51 38.93 -94.87
N LYS A 1029 -48.20 38.62 -94.81
CA LYS A 1029 -47.21 39.50 -94.15
C LYS A 1029 -47.21 40.90 -94.75
N LYS A 1030 -47.34 41.01 -96.08
CA LYS A 1030 -47.42 42.32 -96.75
C LYS A 1030 -48.69 43.08 -96.41
N VAL A 1031 -49.82 42.38 -96.34
CA VAL A 1031 -51.10 42.95 -95.89
C VAL A 1031 -50.98 43.50 -94.46
N ILE A 1032 -50.35 42.76 -93.54
CA ILE A 1032 -50.14 43.21 -92.16
C ILE A 1032 -49.24 44.45 -92.10
N GLU A 1033 -48.18 44.51 -92.90
CA GLU A 1033 -47.30 45.70 -92.99
C GLU A 1033 -48.06 46.95 -93.43
N VAL A 1034 -48.92 46.83 -94.44
CA VAL A 1034 -49.75 47.93 -94.96
C VAL A 1034 -50.81 48.35 -93.95
N ASP A 1035 -51.46 47.40 -93.28
CA ASP A 1035 -52.46 47.69 -92.25
C ASP A 1035 -51.81 48.42 -91.04
N ARG A 1036 -50.63 47.97 -90.55
CA ARG A 1036 -49.91 48.58 -89.41
C ARG A 1036 -49.37 49.99 -89.68
N ARG A 1037 -48.84 50.30 -90.88
CA ARG A 1037 -48.38 51.67 -91.22
C ARG A 1037 -49.47 52.73 -91.13
N SER A 1038 -50.72 52.30 -91.15
CA SER A 1038 -51.87 53.17 -90.95
C SER A 1038 -52.03 53.65 -89.48
N SER A 1039 -51.18 53.23 -88.52
CA SER A 1039 -51.47 53.35 -87.06
C SER A 1039 -50.40 53.95 -86.09
N THR A 1040 -49.13 54.21 -86.45
CA THR A 1040 -48.01 54.43 -85.47
C THR A 1040 -47.62 55.87 -85.05
N ASP A 1041 -48.53 56.85 -84.96
CA ASP A 1041 -48.16 58.28 -84.78
C ASP A 1041 -48.12 58.86 -83.33
N ILE A 1042 -48.08 58.09 -82.19
CA ILE A 1042 -48.33 58.66 -80.81
C ILE A 1042 -47.55 58.02 -79.56
N THR A 1043 -46.28 58.44 -79.29
CA THR A 1043 -45.49 58.76 -78.01
C THR A 1043 -45.23 57.88 -76.71
N GLN A 1044 -44.05 58.12 -76.03
CA GLN A 1044 -43.39 57.45 -74.83
C GLN A 1044 -42.58 58.46 -73.91
N THR A 1045 -42.31 58.21 -72.58
CA THR A 1045 -40.98 58.31 -71.81
C THR A 1045 -40.99 58.43 -70.24
N ASP A 1046 -39.87 57.99 -69.60
CA ASP A 1046 -39.55 57.44 -68.23
C ASP A 1046 -39.08 58.37 -67.06
N GLY A 1047 -38.82 57.80 -65.84
CA GLY A 1047 -37.51 57.94 -65.12
C GLY A 1047 -37.42 58.15 -63.57
N GLU A 1048 -36.76 57.23 -62.83
CA GLU A 1048 -36.29 57.26 -61.41
C GLU A 1048 -34.89 57.95 -61.21
N THR A 1049 -34.44 58.12 -59.95
CA THR A 1049 -32.99 58.10 -59.56
C THR A 1049 -32.67 56.93 -58.66
#